data_AF-A0A812V5V9-F1
#
_entry.id   AF-A0A812V5V9-F1
#
_cell.length_a   1.000
_cell.length_b   1.000
_cell.length_c   1.000
_cell.angle_alpha   90.00
_cell.angle_beta   90.00
_cell.angle_gamma   90.00
#
_symmetry.space_group_name_H-M   'P 1'
#
loop_
_entity.id
_entity.type
_entity.pdbx_description
1 polymer ?
#
loop_
_entity_poly.entity_id
_entity_poly.type
_entity_poly.pdbx_seq_one_letter_code
_entity_poly.pdbx_strand_id
1 'polypeptide(L)'
;MASCNVEAREKSVLTLIYPRRPSQRLVLLGLKKRGFGQGKLNGFGGKLEAGESLEASAIRELQEECGLMADQSSLHWRGCLTYIYDTKPKAMEVNVFDLDLWKGEPEETEEMKPAWYAHQEIPLDNMWADDAYWLLQYLDGQMATPFLGRFRFKGHEGPDSWNVLEHFVAPLAPASVPRFGQGEAGAALLVSTVSFIDAPSARPLESFIRYHLRKGFARVMIFVDSPADTAVLDVIRRFPASRVLHHVRGEELLQAQRENCASFNKLASFVDKEVSARQLLDFEFASTLAPSLGCRWILCLDSDELFYTDEDSIVPHFEALELNGIDQMSYLNHEAVPEKPETPDYFATVSLFKQHQFSVPLTAKARSGLRFWMERSRHGQYFLFYDNGKSACRTGLGVTIPKNQHLWQLPIGSKSCTALADPRRMDVEGFRECKYPCILHFPVCGIEWLKAKYRTLGNFPDKWLGNMPLNESFHKDAREEHKSGGDALQTLFTEQVMLDSSQADVQVACGTCVRLTGHLTVLDSIPTGKALPKAGEQKSSVTYAVAEGETMKGVERGRMSSHLSAEPLEPLILDLVKQNATPELKSIAEEMLKMVDKEMKDEVRKSFQAAQSQIDTFVKAFDACSDDATVAGASHLKTFDAEKVLHASCRQEEATAYTINEACKKELSTAGNEQKTECDAVTSLERQSSSLPTSCAVSGDEGYEGQLKRMQSLIQTSLTTYTNQKARCTNATAATTAKKSDCDPKATAYTDKREECNRVQDTMDSASCSYYTSMESACSTCYKTAETNYENGKPLLKTQQAGFEQEWNAIMKIQCLLKTFAMQDSKKGGQIKECSNTEYDGDGELQLVFPATPAQDCKLPTDTAVSQSYRSLYAVLPDTAPAKTCSADCCWVSTTTTTSTTTTTTTTQPASWVKCARIPASWGTVNLKNCPQGKGYKWRLMKMNGSVCAEATNWEYPNDNADKSLGYYLDTFTNGGWISPNTHGTQGCGIHSSAAWKGSTTYQGYNNDGSDLDLYYMNR
;
A
#
# COMPACT_ATOMS: atom_id res chain seq x y z
N MET A 1 33.13 -38.00 29.43
CA MET A 1 32.44 -39.12 30.13
C MET A 1 31.08 -38.61 30.59
N ALA A 2 30.05 -39.45 30.43
CA ALA A 2 28.61 -39.26 30.71
C ALA A 2 27.85 -38.21 29.86
N SER A 3 27.08 -38.74 28.91
CA SER A 3 26.12 -38.05 28.04
C SER A 3 24.92 -37.48 28.80
N CYS A 4 24.57 -36.22 28.56
CA CYS A 4 23.20 -35.74 28.78
C CYS A 4 22.41 -35.89 27.48
N ASN A 5 21.93 -37.11 27.23
CA ASN A 5 20.83 -37.34 26.29
C ASN A 5 19.58 -36.70 26.90
N VAL A 6 18.99 -35.70 26.26
CA VAL A 6 17.65 -35.22 26.64
C VAL A 6 16.63 -36.00 25.82
N GLU A 7 16.16 -37.11 26.39
CA GLU A 7 15.00 -37.83 25.88
C GLU A 7 13.75 -36.93 26.01
N ALA A 8 12.95 -36.85 24.93
CA ALA A 8 11.65 -36.20 24.96
C ALA A 8 10.70 -36.99 25.87
N ARG A 9 10.52 -36.54 27.11
CA ARG A 9 9.54 -37.12 28.06
C ARG A 9 8.16 -36.54 27.81
N GLU A 10 7.13 -37.38 27.97
CA GLU A 10 5.74 -36.94 27.96
C GLU A 10 5.48 -35.92 29.09
N LYS A 11 4.74 -34.85 28.80
CA LYS A 11 4.50 -33.73 29.72
C LYS A 11 3.04 -33.71 30.21
N SER A 12 2.85 -33.45 31.50
CA SER A 12 1.58 -33.02 32.06
C SER A 12 1.58 -31.50 32.18
N VAL A 13 0.54 -30.82 31.68
CA VAL A 13 0.44 -29.36 31.71
C VAL A 13 -0.40 -28.93 32.92
N LEU A 14 0.09 -27.92 33.63
CA LEU A 14 -0.51 -27.37 34.84
C LEU A 14 -0.49 -25.84 34.81
N THR A 15 -1.31 -25.25 35.67
CA THR A 15 -1.39 -23.81 35.92
C THR A 15 -1.02 -23.51 37.37
N LEU A 16 -0.52 -22.29 37.62
CA LEU A 16 -0.21 -21.79 38.96
C LEU A 16 -0.39 -20.28 39.01
N ILE A 17 -1.15 -19.76 39.96
CA ILE A 17 -1.58 -18.36 40.01
C ILE A 17 -1.21 -17.77 41.35
N TYR A 18 -0.73 -16.53 41.32
CA TYR A 18 -0.43 -15.73 42.49
C TYR A 18 -1.28 -14.46 42.50
N PRO A 19 -2.36 -14.41 43.30
CA PRO A 19 -3.07 -13.16 43.57
C PRO A 19 -2.19 -12.20 44.38
N ARG A 20 -2.04 -10.95 43.92
CA ARG A 20 -1.13 -9.96 44.52
C ARG A 20 -1.81 -8.64 44.82
N ARG A 21 -1.31 -7.94 45.84
CA ARG A 21 -1.58 -6.52 46.09
C ARG A 21 -0.27 -5.75 45.96
N PRO A 22 0.13 -5.34 44.73
CA PRO A 22 1.45 -4.77 44.48
C PRO A 22 1.75 -3.52 45.31
N SER A 23 0.77 -2.65 45.51
CA SER A 23 0.90 -1.43 46.33
C SER A 23 1.21 -1.71 47.80
N GLN A 24 0.84 -2.90 48.30
CA GLN A 24 1.07 -3.33 49.69
C GLN A 24 2.22 -4.35 49.81
N ARG A 25 2.81 -4.79 48.68
CA ARG A 25 3.80 -5.89 48.61
C ARG A 25 3.32 -7.15 49.34
N LEU A 26 2.05 -7.51 49.11
CA LEU A 26 1.43 -8.73 49.62
C LEU A 26 1.13 -9.70 48.49
N VAL A 27 1.32 -11.00 48.76
CA VAL A 27 0.90 -12.11 47.90
C VAL A 27 0.02 -13.07 48.69
N LEU A 28 -0.99 -13.64 48.03
CA LEU A 28 -1.84 -14.69 48.61
C LEU A 28 -1.21 -16.05 48.31
N LEU A 29 -0.97 -16.84 49.35
CA LEU A 29 -0.49 -18.23 49.24
C LEU A 29 -1.45 -19.17 49.97
N GLY A 30 -1.48 -20.43 49.55
CA GLY A 30 -2.31 -21.48 50.12
C GLY A 30 -1.46 -22.59 50.76
N LEU A 31 -1.78 -23.00 51.99
CA LEU A 31 -1.24 -24.21 52.60
C LEU A 31 -2.03 -25.42 52.11
N LYS A 32 -1.38 -26.32 51.37
CA LYS A 32 -2.04 -27.47 50.75
C LYS A 32 -2.38 -28.54 51.79
N LYS A 33 -3.67 -28.86 51.94
CA LYS A 33 -4.19 -29.77 52.99
C LYS A 33 -4.26 -31.22 52.54
N ARG A 34 -4.34 -31.48 51.23
CA ARG A 34 -4.41 -32.83 50.64
C ARG A 34 -3.71 -32.90 49.27
N GLY A 35 -3.39 -34.11 48.81
CA GLY A 35 -2.85 -34.35 47.48
C GLY A 35 -1.34 -34.06 47.34
N PHE A 36 -0.88 -33.91 46.10
CA PHE A 36 0.53 -33.70 45.79
C PHE A 36 1.02 -32.36 46.35
N GLY A 37 2.04 -32.39 47.21
CA GLY A 37 2.54 -31.20 47.91
C GLY A 37 1.84 -30.90 49.24
N GLN A 38 1.09 -31.85 49.80
CA GLN A 38 0.47 -31.69 51.13
C GLN A 38 1.49 -31.22 52.18
N GLY A 39 1.09 -30.21 52.94
CA GLY A 39 1.91 -29.59 53.99
C GLY A 39 2.84 -28.47 53.50
N LYS A 40 2.87 -28.17 52.19
CA LYS A 40 3.63 -27.05 51.63
C LYS A 40 2.73 -25.86 51.30
N LEU A 41 3.30 -24.65 51.38
CA LEU A 41 2.71 -23.42 50.88
C LEU A 41 3.01 -23.27 49.38
N ASN A 42 2.02 -22.79 48.59
CA ASN A 42 2.19 -22.52 47.16
C ASN A 42 1.17 -21.46 46.66
N GLY A 43 1.27 -21.06 45.40
CA GLY A 43 0.16 -20.44 44.66
C GLY A 43 -0.98 -21.44 44.38
N PHE A 44 -2.04 -20.97 43.72
CA PHE A 44 -3.25 -21.75 43.44
C PHE A 44 -3.20 -22.33 42.03
N GLY A 45 -3.56 -23.60 41.84
CA GLY A 45 -3.50 -24.20 40.51
C GLY A 45 -3.45 -25.72 40.47
N GLY A 46 -3.66 -26.26 39.27
CA GLY A 46 -3.79 -27.69 39.06
C GLY A 46 -3.57 -28.10 37.62
N LYS A 47 -4.10 -29.27 37.24
CA LYS A 47 -3.86 -29.86 35.92
C LYS A 47 -4.83 -29.29 34.89
N LEU A 48 -4.33 -29.10 33.67
CA LEU A 48 -5.17 -28.74 32.54
C LEU A 48 -6.09 -29.90 32.15
N GLU A 49 -7.40 -29.65 32.04
CA GLU A 49 -8.37 -30.64 31.59
C GLU A 49 -8.49 -30.69 30.05
N ALA A 50 -9.04 -31.79 29.53
CA ALA A 50 -9.15 -31.97 28.08
C ALA A 50 -10.14 -30.97 27.46
N GLY A 51 -9.66 -30.16 26.52
CA GLY A 51 -10.45 -29.14 25.84
C GLY A 51 -10.50 -27.78 26.55
N GLU A 52 -9.83 -27.66 27.70
CA GLU A 52 -9.73 -26.42 28.48
C GLU A 52 -8.51 -25.57 28.04
N SER A 53 -8.64 -24.24 28.05
CA SER A 53 -7.51 -23.30 27.88
C SER A 53 -6.72 -23.13 29.20
N LEU A 54 -5.46 -22.68 29.14
CA LEU A 54 -4.66 -22.43 30.35
C LEU A 54 -5.32 -21.41 31.28
N GLU A 55 -5.90 -20.35 30.72
CA GLU A 55 -6.56 -19.28 31.47
C GLU A 55 -7.84 -19.79 32.13
N ALA A 56 -8.64 -20.59 31.42
CA ALA A 56 -9.82 -21.23 31.99
C ALA A 56 -9.47 -22.19 33.14
N SER A 57 -8.44 -23.02 32.95
CA SER A 57 -7.92 -23.92 34.00
C SER A 57 -7.44 -23.13 35.21
N ALA A 58 -6.71 -22.04 34.99
CA ALA A 58 -6.25 -21.16 36.04
C ALA A 58 -7.44 -20.60 36.86
N ILE A 59 -8.44 -20.01 36.21
CA ILE A 59 -9.61 -19.43 36.90
C ILE A 59 -10.38 -20.51 37.67
N ARG A 60 -10.58 -21.68 37.07
CA ARG A 60 -11.28 -22.80 37.71
C ARG A 60 -10.57 -23.23 38.99
N GLU A 61 -9.26 -23.49 38.91
CA GLU A 61 -8.46 -23.93 40.07
C GLU A 61 -8.40 -22.84 41.16
N LEU A 62 -8.32 -21.55 40.78
CA LEU A 62 -8.40 -20.44 41.74
C LEU A 62 -9.73 -20.46 42.52
N GLN A 63 -10.84 -20.65 41.82
CA GLN A 63 -12.16 -20.71 42.42
C GLN A 63 -12.32 -21.96 43.32
N GLU A 64 -11.85 -23.12 42.86
CA GLU A 64 -11.92 -24.39 43.61
C GLU A 64 -11.04 -24.39 44.86
N GLU A 65 -9.82 -23.86 44.78
CA GLU A 65 -8.87 -23.91 45.90
C GLU A 65 -9.07 -22.76 46.91
N CYS A 66 -9.60 -21.59 46.53
CA CYS A 66 -9.75 -20.46 47.47
C CYS A 66 -11.00 -19.58 47.31
N GLY A 67 -11.95 -19.95 46.44
CA GLY A 67 -13.23 -19.26 46.29
C GLY A 67 -13.17 -17.92 45.53
N LEU A 68 -11.99 -17.46 45.10
CA LEU A 68 -11.83 -16.21 44.35
C LEU A 68 -12.31 -16.37 42.90
N MET A 69 -13.00 -15.34 42.40
CA MET A 69 -13.45 -15.27 41.02
C MET A 69 -12.71 -14.16 40.27
N ALA A 70 -12.21 -14.46 39.08
CA ALA A 70 -11.49 -13.50 38.24
C ALA A 70 -11.95 -13.59 36.78
N ASP A 71 -11.87 -12.48 36.06
CA ASP A 71 -12.04 -12.45 34.61
C ASP A 71 -10.71 -12.80 33.93
N GLN A 72 -10.76 -13.46 32.77
CA GLN A 72 -9.55 -13.84 32.00
C GLN A 72 -8.66 -12.64 31.67
N SER A 73 -9.23 -11.44 31.50
CA SER A 73 -8.48 -10.21 31.22
C SER A 73 -7.58 -9.76 32.37
N SER A 74 -7.83 -10.23 33.59
CA SER A 74 -7.07 -9.90 34.79
C SER A 74 -5.92 -10.89 35.06
N LEU A 75 -5.82 -11.96 34.27
CA LEU A 75 -4.73 -12.93 34.35
C LEU A 75 -3.57 -12.48 33.45
N HIS A 76 -2.39 -12.45 34.04
CA HIS A 76 -1.17 -12.12 33.30
C HIS A 76 -0.21 -13.30 33.36
N TRP A 77 0.06 -13.95 32.23
CA TRP A 77 1.05 -15.02 32.17
C TRP A 77 2.45 -14.46 32.46
N ARG A 78 3.18 -15.10 33.39
CA ARG A 78 4.50 -14.68 33.87
C ARG A 78 5.61 -15.67 33.58
N GLY A 79 5.30 -16.89 33.13
CA GLY A 79 6.36 -17.82 32.79
C GLY A 79 5.93 -19.27 32.75
N CYS A 80 6.89 -20.12 32.42
CA CYS A 80 6.70 -21.57 32.39
C CYS A 80 7.87 -22.29 33.07
N LEU A 81 7.53 -23.18 34.01
CA LEU A 81 8.47 -23.97 34.79
C LEU A 81 8.33 -25.44 34.41
N THR A 82 9.42 -26.06 33.97
CA THR A 82 9.47 -27.49 33.67
C THR A 82 10.11 -28.28 34.81
N TYR A 83 9.34 -29.14 35.46
CA TYR A 83 9.81 -30.01 36.53
C TYR A 83 10.04 -31.44 36.05
N ILE A 84 11.21 -31.98 36.39
CA ILE A 84 11.59 -33.37 36.12
C ILE A 84 11.92 -34.03 37.45
N TYR A 85 11.27 -35.14 37.75
CA TYR A 85 11.59 -35.94 38.93
C TYR A 85 12.23 -37.24 38.48
N ASP A 86 13.37 -37.64 39.07
CA ASP A 86 14.00 -38.93 38.72
C ASP A 86 13.10 -40.13 39.06
N THR A 87 12.19 -39.93 40.01
CA THR A 87 11.17 -40.90 40.44
C THR A 87 9.89 -40.93 39.60
N LYS A 88 9.71 -40.02 38.61
CA LYS A 88 8.51 -40.00 37.74
C LYS A 88 8.88 -39.99 36.25
N PRO A 89 8.14 -40.76 35.41
CA PRO A 89 8.41 -40.81 33.97
C PRO A 89 7.95 -39.57 33.22
N LYS A 90 6.86 -38.91 33.66
CA LYS A 90 6.34 -37.69 33.02
C LYS A 90 6.93 -36.43 33.63
N ALA A 91 7.30 -35.47 32.78
CA ALA A 91 7.65 -34.12 33.21
C ALA A 91 6.38 -33.30 33.49
N MET A 92 6.49 -32.28 34.33
CA MET A 92 5.40 -31.33 34.60
C MET A 92 5.76 -29.98 34.01
N GLU A 93 4.86 -29.42 33.23
CA GLU A 93 4.98 -28.08 32.66
C GLU A 93 3.97 -27.17 33.36
N VAL A 94 4.46 -26.23 34.17
CA VAL A 94 3.65 -25.37 35.03
C VAL A 94 3.67 -23.96 34.48
N ASN A 95 2.51 -23.47 34.05
CA ASN A 95 2.33 -22.11 33.55
C ASN A 95 1.96 -21.18 34.70
N VAL A 96 2.81 -20.19 34.96
CA VAL A 96 2.69 -19.26 36.08
C VAL A 96 1.93 -18.01 35.63
N PHE A 97 0.93 -17.62 36.41
CA PHE A 97 0.10 -16.44 36.19
C PHE A 97 0.13 -15.51 37.41
N ASP A 98 0.01 -14.23 37.13
CA ASP A 98 -0.23 -13.16 38.09
C ASP A 98 -1.68 -12.71 38.01
N LEU A 99 -2.22 -12.24 39.12
CA LEU A 99 -3.59 -11.77 39.22
C LEU A 99 -3.67 -10.56 40.15
N ASP A 100 -4.13 -9.43 39.63
CA ASP A 100 -4.21 -8.15 40.36
C ASP A 100 -5.65 -7.68 40.59
N LEU A 101 -6.63 -8.22 39.86
CA LEU A 101 -8.05 -7.88 39.99
C LEU A 101 -8.93 -9.13 40.08
N TRP A 102 -9.69 -9.25 41.17
CA TRP A 102 -10.62 -10.36 41.42
C TRP A 102 -11.85 -9.91 42.22
N LYS A 103 -12.82 -10.82 42.37
CA LYS A 103 -14.04 -10.68 43.17
C LYS A 103 -14.08 -11.78 44.24
N GLY A 104 -14.60 -11.43 45.42
CA GLY A 104 -14.68 -12.32 46.58
C GLY A 104 -13.50 -12.14 47.55
N GLU A 105 -13.63 -12.76 48.71
CA GLU A 105 -12.56 -12.87 49.72
C GLU A 105 -12.05 -14.32 49.75
N PRO A 106 -10.76 -14.54 50.01
CA PRO A 106 -10.20 -15.90 49.99
C PRO A 106 -10.71 -16.73 51.17
N GLU A 107 -11.21 -17.93 50.87
CA GLU A 107 -11.81 -18.84 51.86
C GLU A 107 -11.02 -20.16 51.97
N GLU A 108 -10.97 -20.73 53.18
CA GLU A 108 -10.38 -22.06 53.40
C GLU A 108 -11.29 -23.14 52.81
N THR A 109 -10.71 -24.01 51.98
CA THR A 109 -11.40 -25.12 51.33
C THR A 109 -10.96 -26.46 51.92
N GLU A 110 -11.53 -27.56 51.42
CA GLU A 110 -11.02 -28.90 51.75
C GLU A 110 -9.59 -29.12 51.23
N GLU A 111 -9.20 -28.39 50.18
CA GLU A 111 -7.95 -28.54 49.43
C GLU A 111 -6.83 -27.65 49.98
N MET A 112 -7.16 -26.41 50.32
CA MET A 112 -6.20 -25.34 50.53
C MET A 112 -6.62 -24.37 51.64
N LYS A 113 -5.66 -23.89 52.42
CA LYS A 113 -5.88 -22.83 53.42
C LYS A 113 -5.16 -21.54 52.99
N PRO A 114 -5.87 -20.53 52.46
CA PRO A 114 -5.25 -19.30 51.97
C PRO A 114 -4.86 -18.35 53.11
N ALA A 115 -3.74 -17.63 52.94
CA ALA A 115 -3.30 -16.56 53.83
C ALA A 115 -2.44 -15.54 53.06
N TRP A 116 -2.52 -14.27 53.47
CA TRP A 116 -1.71 -13.19 52.91
C TRP A 116 -0.32 -13.17 53.57
N TYR A 117 0.72 -13.04 52.75
CA TYR A 117 2.10 -12.91 53.20
C TYR A 117 2.72 -11.65 52.61
N ALA A 118 3.44 -10.88 53.43
CA ALA A 118 4.35 -9.86 52.93
C ALA A 118 5.54 -10.53 52.24
N HIS A 119 6.08 -9.93 51.18
CA HIS A 119 7.17 -10.53 50.40
C HIS A 119 8.38 -10.93 51.27
N GLN A 120 8.68 -10.16 52.32
CA GLN A 120 9.79 -10.41 53.24
C GLN A 120 9.49 -11.48 54.30
N GLU A 121 8.23 -11.87 54.45
CA GLU A 121 7.75 -12.82 55.47
C GLU A 121 7.35 -14.18 54.86
N ILE A 122 7.62 -14.39 53.58
CA ILE A 122 7.31 -15.66 52.89
C ILE A 122 8.19 -16.78 53.49
N PRO A 123 7.60 -17.82 54.09
CA PRO A 123 8.35 -18.89 54.76
C PRO A 123 8.83 -19.93 53.73
N LEU A 124 9.91 -19.62 53.00
CA LEU A 124 10.46 -20.48 51.94
C LEU A 124 10.77 -21.92 52.40
N ASP A 125 11.14 -22.12 53.67
CA ASP A 125 11.40 -23.45 54.25
C ASP A 125 10.14 -24.35 54.31
N ASN A 126 8.96 -23.75 54.21
CA ASN A 126 7.67 -24.44 54.16
C ASN A 126 7.07 -24.49 52.73
N MET A 127 7.83 -24.11 51.71
CA MET A 127 7.41 -24.08 50.30
C MET A 127 8.10 -25.18 49.48
N TRP A 128 7.96 -25.19 48.15
CA TRP A 128 8.79 -26.07 47.33
C TRP A 128 10.21 -25.52 47.24
N ALA A 129 11.21 -26.42 47.16
CA ALA A 129 12.61 -26.02 47.19
C ALA A 129 13.00 -25.14 45.99
N ASP A 130 12.30 -25.26 44.86
CA ASP A 130 12.50 -24.39 43.70
C ASP A 130 12.04 -22.95 43.94
N ASP A 131 11.05 -22.72 44.80
CA ASP A 131 10.47 -21.39 45.05
C ASP A 131 11.54 -20.41 45.57
N ALA A 132 12.52 -20.90 46.32
CA ALA A 132 13.67 -20.11 46.77
C ALA A 132 14.54 -19.55 45.62
N TYR A 133 14.49 -20.16 44.44
CA TYR A 133 15.27 -19.76 43.27
C TYR A 133 14.56 -18.71 42.42
N TRP A 134 13.23 -18.66 42.37
CA TRP A 134 12.51 -17.81 41.42
C TRP A 134 11.41 -16.95 42.05
N LEU A 135 10.74 -17.40 43.12
CA LEU A 135 9.51 -16.77 43.62
C LEU A 135 9.76 -15.36 44.14
N LEU A 136 10.78 -15.14 44.98
CA LEU A 136 11.08 -13.80 45.49
C LEU A 136 11.55 -12.85 44.39
N GLN A 137 12.32 -13.35 43.41
CA GLN A 137 12.77 -12.56 42.26
C GLN A 137 11.58 -12.13 41.38
N TYR A 138 10.61 -13.02 41.22
CA TYR A 138 9.33 -12.75 40.57
C TYR A 138 8.50 -11.70 41.34
N LEU A 139 8.32 -11.88 42.65
CA LEU A 139 7.46 -11.03 43.47
C LEU A 139 8.03 -9.62 43.66
N ASP A 140 9.34 -9.47 43.81
CA ASP A 140 10.00 -8.17 43.97
C ASP A 140 10.20 -7.40 42.65
N GLY A 141 9.64 -7.91 41.55
CA GLY A 141 9.71 -7.26 40.24
C GLY A 141 11.10 -7.28 39.60
N GLN A 142 12.04 -8.06 40.17
CA GLN A 142 13.35 -8.29 39.56
C GLN A 142 13.23 -9.11 38.26
N MET A 143 12.20 -9.96 38.16
CA MET A 143 11.74 -10.58 36.91
C MET A 143 10.54 -9.81 36.34
N ALA A 144 10.81 -8.63 35.78
CA ALA A 144 9.79 -7.78 35.15
C ALA A 144 9.19 -8.42 33.88
N THR A 145 9.97 -9.23 33.17
CA THR A 145 9.57 -10.01 31.98
C THR A 145 9.14 -11.42 32.36
N PRO A 146 8.36 -12.11 31.50
CA PRO A 146 8.10 -13.52 31.71
C PRO A 146 9.39 -14.34 31.83
N PHE A 147 9.35 -15.49 32.49
CA PHE A 147 10.53 -16.35 32.71
C PHE A 147 10.31 -17.80 32.25
N LEU A 148 11.40 -18.46 31.90
CA LEU A 148 11.45 -19.92 31.73
C LEU A 148 12.33 -20.50 32.81
N GLY A 149 11.86 -21.58 33.41
CA GLY A 149 12.66 -22.35 34.35
C GLY A 149 12.58 -23.83 34.09
N ARG A 150 13.62 -24.53 34.51
CA ARG A 150 13.63 -25.98 34.55
C ARG A 150 14.29 -26.43 35.83
N PHE A 151 13.65 -27.36 36.50
CA PHE A 151 14.14 -27.95 37.74
C PHE A 151 14.14 -29.47 37.61
N ARG A 152 15.26 -30.09 37.97
CA ARG A 152 15.38 -31.54 38.13
C ARG A 152 15.51 -31.87 39.60
N PHE A 153 14.57 -32.64 40.12
CA PHE A 153 14.53 -33.08 41.51
C PHE A 153 14.92 -34.55 41.64
N LYS A 154 15.60 -34.89 42.75
CA LYS A 154 15.96 -36.27 43.08
C LYS A 154 14.71 -37.14 43.32
N GLY A 155 13.70 -36.57 43.97
CA GLY A 155 12.43 -37.23 44.24
C GLY A 155 11.30 -36.21 44.40
N HIS A 156 10.07 -36.68 44.45
CA HIS A 156 8.88 -35.83 44.58
C HIS A 156 8.21 -35.89 45.97
N GLU A 157 8.72 -36.75 46.86
CA GLU A 157 8.22 -36.97 48.22
C GLU A 157 9.37 -37.17 49.22
N GLY A 158 9.06 -37.01 50.52
CA GLY A 158 10.03 -37.21 51.60
C GLY A 158 11.24 -36.27 51.53
N PRO A 159 12.39 -36.66 52.11
CA PRO A 159 13.61 -35.85 52.09
C PRO A 159 14.12 -35.55 50.68
N ASP A 160 13.85 -36.41 49.71
CA ASP A 160 14.29 -36.23 48.33
C ASP A 160 13.51 -35.13 47.57
N SER A 161 12.33 -34.74 48.07
CA SER A 161 11.56 -33.59 47.52
C SER A 161 12.18 -32.22 47.78
N TRP A 162 13.23 -32.17 48.59
CA TRP A 162 14.00 -30.96 48.90
C TRP A 162 15.33 -30.88 48.13
N ASN A 163 15.67 -31.94 47.38
CA ASN A 163 16.94 -32.05 46.68
C ASN A 163 16.80 -31.68 45.19
N VAL A 164 17.08 -30.42 44.86
CA VAL A 164 17.22 -29.93 43.48
C VAL A 164 18.59 -30.36 42.95
N LEU A 165 18.61 -31.24 41.95
CA LEU A 165 19.83 -31.76 41.33
C LEU A 165 20.39 -30.81 40.25
N GLU A 166 19.49 -30.23 39.45
CA GLU A 166 19.83 -29.29 38.38
C GLU A 166 18.74 -28.23 38.33
N HIS A 167 19.11 -26.96 38.11
CA HIS A 167 18.13 -25.91 37.86
C HIS A 167 18.66 -24.87 36.87
N PHE A 168 17.75 -24.28 36.11
CA PHE A 168 17.95 -22.97 35.52
C PHE A 168 16.65 -22.18 35.65
N VAL A 169 16.76 -20.88 35.91
CA VAL A 169 15.66 -19.94 35.79
C VAL A 169 16.23 -18.74 35.06
N ALA A 170 15.65 -18.41 33.92
CA ALA A 170 16.06 -17.29 33.11
C ALA A 170 14.83 -16.48 32.74
N PRO A 171 14.87 -15.14 32.84
CA PRO A 171 13.88 -14.33 32.16
C PRO A 171 13.90 -14.67 30.66
N LEU A 172 12.75 -14.57 29.99
CA LEU A 172 12.62 -14.83 28.54
C LEU A 172 13.42 -13.84 27.66
N ALA A 173 14.18 -12.91 28.27
CA ALA A 173 15.35 -12.19 27.76
C ALA A 173 16.07 -11.49 28.94
N PRO A 174 17.39 -11.20 28.90
CA PRO A 174 18.14 -10.64 30.02
C PRO A 174 17.62 -9.25 30.49
N ALA A 175 17.73 -9.00 31.79
CA ALA A 175 17.27 -7.78 32.50
C ALA A 175 17.94 -6.46 32.04
N SER A 176 18.84 -6.50 31.06
CA SER A 176 19.47 -5.34 30.40
C SER A 176 18.81 -4.95 29.07
N VAL A 177 17.71 -5.59 28.69
CA VAL A 177 16.88 -5.19 27.56
C VAL A 177 15.91 -4.07 27.98
N PRO A 178 15.96 -2.88 27.37
CA PRO A 178 14.96 -1.84 27.53
C PRO A 178 13.57 -2.39 27.29
N ARG A 179 12.64 -2.05 28.18
CA ARG A 179 11.24 -2.47 28.09
C ARG A 179 10.64 -1.96 26.77
N PHE A 180 9.59 -2.65 26.31
CA PHE A 180 8.66 -2.11 25.33
C PHE A 180 8.35 -0.64 25.66
N GLY A 181 8.65 0.30 24.75
CA GLY A 181 8.47 1.73 25.00
C GLY A 181 9.71 2.56 25.34
N GLN A 182 10.90 1.96 25.50
CA GLN A 182 12.13 2.72 25.80
C GLN A 182 13.06 3.00 24.60
N GLY A 183 12.73 2.49 23.41
CA GLY A 183 13.35 2.92 22.15
C GLY A 183 12.63 4.13 21.54
N GLU A 184 13.32 4.90 20.71
CA GLU A 184 12.69 5.99 19.95
C GLU A 184 11.59 5.41 19.05
N ALA A 185 10.41 6.04 19.02
CA ALA A 185 9.30 5.59 18.20
C ALA A 185 9.73 5.52 16.71
N GLY A 186 9.35 4.45 16.02
CA GLY A 186 9.76 4.21 14.64
C GLY A 186 11.25 3.91 14.41
N ALA A 187 12.09 3.83 15.45
CA ALA A 187 13.50 3.48 15.30
C ALA A 187 13.68 2.02 14.88
N ALA A 188 14.28 1.82 13.71
CA ALA A 188 14.50 0.51 13.12
C ALA A 188 15.99 0.10 13.07
N LEU A 189 16.25 -1.17 13.41
CA LEU A 189 17.51 -1.86 13.17
C LEU A 189 17.44 -2.57 11.82
N LEU A 190 18.37 -2.25 10.93
CA LEU A 190 18.59 -3.02 9.70
C LEU A 190 19.65 -4.09 9.95
N VAL A 191 19.41 -5.31 9.49
CA VAL A 191 20.33 -6.45 9.65
C VAL A 191 20.62 -7.08 8.29
N SER A 192 21.88 -7.39 8.02
CA SER A 192 22.28 -8.12 6.82
C SER A 192 23.47 -9.03 7.08
N THR A 193 23.49 -10.20 6.42
CA THR A 193 24.64 -11.11 6.38
C THR A 193 25.34 -10.95 5.04
N VAL A 194 26.65 -10.71 5.08
CA VAL A 194 27.41 -10.14 3.95
C VAL A 194 28.67 -10.97 3.67
N SER A 195 28.91 -11.23 2.38
CA SER A 195 30.17 -11.75 1.85
C SER A 195 30.45 -11.13 0.48
N PHE A 196 31.58 -10.44 0.36
CA PHE A 196 32.09 -9.77 -0.83
C PHE A 196 33.50 -10.27 -1.22
N ILE A 197 33.95 -11.41 -0.67
CA ILE A 197 35.26 -12.02 -0.99
C ILE A 197 35.46 -12.19 -2.51
N ASP A 198 34.44 -12.70 -3.20
CA ASP A 198 34.50 -12.94 -4.66
C ASP A 198 33.91 -11.79 -5.49
N ALA A 199 33.46 -10.72 -4.83
CA ALA A 199 32.74 -9.63 -5.45
C ALA A 199 33.69 -8.71 -6.25
N PRO A 200 33.21 -8.09 -7.35
CA PRO A 200 34.03 -7.14 -8.12
C PRO A 200 34.43 -5.89 -7.33
N SER A 201 33.63 -5.47 -6.35
CA SER A 201 33.86 -4.28 -5.54
C SER A 201 33.05 -4.32 -4.24
N ALA A 202 33.50 -3.65 -3.17
CA ALA A 202 32.70 -3.45 -1.95
C ALA A 202 31.81 -2.19 -1.99
N ARG A 203 31.76 -1.47 -3.13
CA ARG A 203 30.97 -0.24 -3.27
C ARG A 203 29.47 -0.42 -2.98
N PRO A 204 28.79 -1.47 -3.46
CA PRO A 204 27.39 -1.69 -3.12
C PRO A 204 27.13 -1.78 -1.61
N LEU A 205 28.02 -2.41 -0.83
CA LEU A 205 27.89 -2.43 0.63
C LEU A 205 27.97 -1.02 1.23
N GLU A 206 28.89 -0.19 0.74
CA GLU A 206 28.99 1.20 1.18
C GLU A 206 27.72 2.00 0.86
N SER A 207 27.18 1.82 -0.36
CA SER A 207 25.91 2.42 -0.80
C SER A 207 24.71 1.92 0.01
N PHE A 208 24.65 0.61 0.30
CA PHE A 208 23.64 0.00 1.18
C PHE A 208 23.62 0.66 2.55
N ILE A 209 24.78 0.78 3.22
CA ILE A 209 24.86 1.39 4.56
C ILE A 209 24.47 2.88 4.49
N ARG A 210 25.03 3.64 3.54
CA ARG A 210 24.75 5.08 3.40
C ARG A 210 23.29 5.37 3.13
N TYR A 211 22.69 4.63 2.19
CA TYR A 211 21.29 4.82 1.81
C TYR A 211 20.36 4.61 3.01
N HIS A 212 20.50 3.48 3.71
CA HIS A 212 19.61 3.16 4.83
C HIS A 212 19.79 4.10 6.03
N LEU A 213 21.02 4.51 6.35
CA LEU A 213 21.24 5.52 7.40
C LEU A 213 20.61 6.88 7.06
N ARG A 214 20.62 7.27 5.77
CA ARG A 214 19.98 8.50 5.29
C ARG A 214 18.47 8.43 5.32
N LYS A 215 17.90 7.27 4.98
CA LYS A 215 16.46 7.02 5.04
C LYS A 215 15.91 6.89 6.46
N GLY A 216 16.75 7.00 7.49
CA GLY A 216 16.29 7.08 8.88
C GLY A 216 16.40 5.77 9.66
N PHE A 217 17.09 4.75 9.16
CA PHE A 217 17.43 3.60 10.02
C PHE A 217 18.35 4.08 11.16
N ALA A 218 17.94 3.76 12.38
CA ALA A 218 18.66 4.17 13.59
C ALA A 218 20.04 3.51 13.60
N ARG A 219 20.08 2.21 13.28
CA ARG A 219 21.32 1.42 13.23
C ARG A 219 21.30 0.40 12.11
N VAL A 220 22.49 0.02 11.65
CA VAL A 220 22.72 -1.08 10.71
C VAL A 220 23.65 -2.09 11.38
N MET A 221 23.30 -3.37 11.37
CA MET A 221 24.11 -4.47 11.90
C MET A 221 24.51 -5.40 10.77
N ILE A 222 25.81 -5.58 10.58
CA ILE A 222 26.38 -6.41 9.51
C ILE A 222 27.03 -7.66 10.08
N PHE A 223 26.55 -8.83 9.68
CA PHE A 223 27.20 -10.10 9.94
C PHE A 223 28.16 -10.41 8.79
N VAL A 224 29.45 -10.47 9.08
CA VAL A 224 30.49 -10.78 8.09
C VAL A 224 30.65 -12.29 8.03
N ASP A 225 30.22 -12.92 6.92
CA ASP A 225 30.15 -14.39 6.81
C ASP A 225 31.53 -15.06 6.77
N SER A 226 32.59 -14.30 6.51
CA SER A 226 33.95 -14.81 6.56
C SER A 226 34.94 -13.79 7.12
N PRO A 227 35.79 -14.15 8.10
CA PRO A 227 36.82 -13.27 8.62
C PRO A 227 37.89 -12.91 7.58
N ALA A 228 37.96 -13.64 6.46
CA ALA A 228 38.86 -13.33 5.35
C ALA A 228 38.36 -12.14 4.51
N ASP A 229 37.13 -11.67 4.72
CA ASP A 229 36.55 -10.56 3.98
C ASP A 229 37.01 -9.19 4.50
N THR A 230 38.25 -8.84 4.17
CA THR A 230 38.83 -7.56 4.57
C THR A 230 38.13 -6.36 3.93
N ALA A 231 37.54 -6.55 2.74
CA ALA A 231 36.86 -5.48 2.01
C ALA A 231 35.58 -5.02 2.73
N VAL A 232 34.78 -5.95 3.26
CA VAL A 232 33.61 -5.65 4.10
C VAL A 232 34.01 -4.89 5.35
N LEU A 233 35.05 -5.38 6.05
CA LEU A 233 35.54 -4.75 7.29
C LEU A 233 36.06 -3.33 7.03
N ASP A 234 36.76 -3.10 5.93
CA ASP A 234 37.27 -1.78 5.55
C ASP A 234 36.17 -0.78 5.19
N VAL A 235 35.03 -1.25 4.68
CA VAL A 235 33.84 -0.40 4.49
C VAL A 235 33.20 -0.06 5.83
N ILE A 236 32.96 -1.07 6.69
CA ILE A 236 32.32 -0.89 7.99
C ILE A 236 33.08 0.12 8.86
N ARG A 237 34.41 0.05 8.89
CA ARG A 237 35.29 0.96 9.67
C ARG A 237 35.14 2.44 9.30
N ARG A 238 34.58 2.76 8.14
CA ARG A 238 34.35 4.15 7.71
C ARG A 238 33.13 4.79 8.38
N PHE A 239 32.30 3.99 9.06
CA PHE A 239 31.10 4.46 9.73
C PHE A 239 31.27 4.45 11.25
N PRO A 240 30.57 5.34 11.98
CA PRO A 240 30.59 5.34 13.43
C PRO A 240 30.05 4.02 13.99
N ALA A 241 30.77 3.39 14.91
CA ALA A 241 30.36 2.13 15.57
C ALA A 241 29.03 2.26 16.34
N SER A 242 28.63 3.47 16.72
CA SER A 242 27.32 3.75 17.32
C SER A 242 26.14 3.57 16.35
N ARG A 243 26.38 3.73 15.05
CA ARG A 243 25.38 3.62 13.98
C ARG A 243 25.53 2.33 13.17
N VAL A 244 26.74 1.80 13.03
CA VAL A 244 27.03 0.58 12.27
C VAL A 244 27.74 -0.43 13.16
N LEU A 245 27.04 -1.50 13.49
CA LEU A 245 27.56 -2.62 14.27
C LEU A 245 27.97 -3.75 13.35
N HIS A 246 28.89 -4.60 13.80
CA HIS A 246 29.21 -5.80 13.05
C HIS A 246 29.60 -6.96 13.97
N HIS A 247 29.34 -8.17 13.48
CA HIS A 247 29.83 -9.41 14.05
C HIS A 247 30.52 -10.21 12.94
N VAL A 248 31.68 -10.77 13.25
CA VAL A 248 32.42 -11.60 12.29
C VAL A 248 32.17 -13.05 12.63
N ARG A 249 31.88 -13.88 11.63
CA ARG A 249 31.72 -15.31 11.83
C ARG A 249 33.00 -15.92 12.42
N GLY A 250 32.81 -16.61 13.53
CA GLY A 250 33.87 -17.24 14.32
C GLY A 250 33.28 -17.85 15.58
N GLU A 251 34.14 -18.44 16.42
CA GLU A 251 33.71 -19.17 17.61
C GLU A 251 32.96 -18.28 18.63
N GLU A 252 33.35 -17.00 18.73
CA GLU A 252 32.71 -16.03 19.62
C GLU A 252 31.24 -15.79 19.23
N LEU A 253 30.96 -15.54 17.94
CA LEU A 253 29.60 -15.37 17.46
C LEU A 253 28.80 -16.66 17.59
N LEU A 254 29.39 -17.82 17.25
CA LEU A 254 28.71 -19.11 17.37
C LEU A 254 28.36 -19.43 18.83
N GLN A 255 29.23 -19.08 19.78
CA GLN A 255 28.96 -19.23 21.20
C GLN A 255 27.81 -18.32 21.64
N ALA A 256 27.81 -17.05 21.22
CA ALA A 256 26.72 -16.13 21.52
C ALA A 256 25.39 -16.61 20.92
N GLN A 257 25.40 -17.13 19.69
CA GLN A 257 24.21 -17.71 19.05
C GLN A 257 23.73 -18.99 19.75
N ARG A 258 24.64 -19.83 20.26
CA ARG A 258 24.28 -21.02 21.07
C ARG A 258 23.52 -20.64 22.34
N GLU A 259 23.94 -19.56 22.97
CA GLU A 259 23.39 -19.12 24.25
C GLU A 259 22.07 -18.36 24.08
N ASN A 260 21.90 -17.64 22.96
CA ASN A 260 20.80 -16.67 22.81
C ASN A 260 19.77 -17.04 21.73
N CYS A 261 20.08 -17.93 20.78
CA CYS A 261 19.15 -18.30 19.70
C CYS A 261 18.47 -19.65 19.99
N ALA A 262 17.15 -19.63 20.12
CA ALA A 262 16.33 -20.83 20.28
C ALA A 262 16.41 -21.76 19.06
N SER A 263 16.63 -21.22 17.85
CA SER A 263 16.77 -22.05 16.64
C SER A 263 18.14 -22.71 16.50
N PHE A 264 19.13 -22.38 17.34
CA PHE A 264 20.51 -22.88 17.18
C PHE A 264 20.57 -24.39 17.09
N ASN A 265 19.97 -25.11 18.05
CA ASN A 265 20.02 -26.58 18.09
C ASN A 265 19.44 -27.24 16.82
N LYS A 266 18.44 -26.61 16.19
CA LYS A 266 17.82 -27.12 14.96
C LYS A 266 18.67 -26.83 13.72
N LEU A 267 19.37 -25.70 13.71
CA LEU A 267 20.14 -25.22 12.56
C LEU A 267 21.63 -25.55 12.61
N ALA A 268 22.16 -25.93 13.78
CA ALA A 268 23.58 -26.14 14.05
C ALA A 268 24.28 -27.05 13.01
N SER A 269 23.62 -28.14 12.60
CA SER A 269 24.15 -29.10 11.62
C SER A 269 24.26 -28.56 10.18
N PHE A 270 23.62 -27.41 9.91
CA PHE A 270 23.57 -26.74 8.62
C PHE A 270 24.36 -25.42 8.59
N VAL A 271 24.76 -24.85 9.74
CA VAL A 271 25.47 -23.56 9.82
C VAL A 271 26.70 -23.51 8.91
N ASP A 272 27.51 -24.56 8.88
CA ASP A 272 28.71 -24.59 8.03
C ASP A 272 28.43 -24.92 6.56
N LYS A 273 27.21 -25.38 6.25
CA LYS A 273 26.86 -25.91 4.92
C LYS A 273 25.95 -24.97 4.13
N GLU A 274 25.08 -24.22 4.80
CA GLU A 274 23.99 -23.49 4.16
C GLU A 274 23.93 -22.04 4.65
N VAL A 275 24.00 -21.10 3.70
CA VAL A 275 23.88 -19.65 3.96
C VAL A 275 22.56 -19.34 4.68
N SER A 276 21.47 -20.00 4.29
CA SER A 276 20.15 -19.78 4.88
C SER A 276 20.12 -20.09 6.37
N ALA A 277 20.82 -21.14 6.83
CA ALA A 277 20.89 -21.46 8.26
C ALA A 277 21.65 -20.37 9.04
N ARG A 278 22.71 -19.81 8.45
CA ARG A 278 23.48 -18.71 9.06
C ARG A 278 22.67 -17.44 9.17
N GLN A 279 22.02 -17.04 8.08
CA GLN A 279 21.15 -15.85 8.07
C GLN A 279 20.03 -15.93 9.11
N LEU A 280 19.38 -17.08 9.27
CA LEU A 280 18.33 -17.24 10.30
C LEU A 280 18.88 -17.07 11.71
N LEU A 281 20.06 -17.61 12.01
CA LEU A 281 20.70 -17.43 13.32
C LEU A 281 21.19 -15.99 13.54
N ASP A 282 21.71 -15.34 12.51
CA ASP A 282 22.13 -13.95 12.55
C ASP A 282 20.92 -13.03 12.83
N PHE A 283 19.80 -13.26 12.15
CA PHE A 283 18.57 -12.49 12.31
C PHE A 283 17.93 -12.71 13.67
N GLU A 284 17.89 -13.95 14.15
CA GLU A 284 17.43 -14.26 15.51
C GLU A 284 18.34 -13.61 16.56
N PHE A 285 19.66 -13.72 16.41
CA PHE A 285 20.60 -13.10 17.34
C PHE A 285 20.44 -11.58 17.36
N ALA A 286 20.34 -10.94 16.19
CA ALA A 286 20.11 -9.51 16.10
C ALA A 286 18.77 -9.07 16.72
N SER A 287 17.72 -9.90 16.63
CA SER A 287 16.42 -9.59 17.25
C SER A 287 16.53 -9.56 18.78
N THR A 288 17.40 -10.38 19.38
CA THR A 288 17.68 -10.33 20.83
C THR A 288 18.40 -9.04 21.26
N LEU A 289 19.19 -8.45 20.36
CA LEU A 289 19.96 -7.23 20.63
C LEU A 289 19.19 -5.95 20.30
N ALA A 290 18.28 -5.98 19.34
CA ALA A 290 17.59 -4.78 18.85
C ALA A 290 16.96 -3.91 19.96
N PRO A 291 16.30 -4.48 20.98
CA PRO A 291 15.79 -3.69 22.10
C PRO A 291 16.88 -2.94 22.88
N SER A 292 18.03 -3.56 23.18
CA SER A 292 19.15 -2.92 23.93
C SER A 292 19.82 -1.82 23.13
N LEU A 293 19.65 -1.84 21.81
CA LEU A 293 20.09 -0.80 20.89
C LEU A 293 19.07 0.35 20.76
N GLY A 294 17.93 0.29 21.46
CA GLY A 294 16.86 1.28 21.38
C GLY A 294 16.04 1.20 20.10
N CYS A 295 16.13 0.08 19.36
CA CYS A 295 15.40 -0.13 18.11
C CYS A 295 14.13 -0.94 18.37
N ARG A 296 12.97 -0.37 18.03
CA ARG A 296 11.64 -0.97 18.19
C ARG A 296 11.21 -1.82 17.01
N TRP A 297 11.88 -1.65 15.88
CA TRP A 297 11.69 -2.45 14.67
C TRP A 297 12.99 -3.13 14.25
N ILE A 298 12.86 -4.30 13.67
CA ILE A 298 13.95 -5.02 13.02
C ILE A 298 13.52 -5.38 11.60
N LEU A 299 14.41 -5.14 10.64
CA LEU A 299 14.25 -5.56 9.25
C LEU A 299 15.53 -6.27 8.80
N CYS A 300 15.36 -7.45 8.25
CA CYS A 300 16.46 -8.25 7.73
C CYS A 300 16.44 -8.22 6.20
N LEU A 301 17.52 -7.71 5.60
CA LEU A 301 17.68 -7.59 4.15
C LEU A 301 18.95 -8.30 3.69
N ASP A 302 18.88 -8.83 2.47
CA ASP A 302 20.08 -9.31 1.79
C ASP A 302 20.93 -8.11 1.32
N SER A 303 22.24 -8.32 1.18
CA SER A 303 23.17 -7.23 0.84
C SER A 303 22.97 -6.64 -0.56
N ASP A 304 22.17 -7.30 -1.38
CA ASP A 304 21.71 -6.89 -2.71
C ASP A 304 20.28 -6.30 -2.68
N GLU A 305 19.78 -5.83 -1.53
CA GLU A 305 18.42 -5.27 -1.38
C GLU A 305 18.41 -3.86 -0.76
N LEU A 306 17.47 -3.01 -1.16
CA LEU A 306 17.16 -1.73 -0.49
C LEU A 306 15.73 -1.70 0.03
N PHE A 307 15.53 -1.18 1.24
CA PHE A 307 14.23 -0.74 1.72
C PHE A 307 13.87 0.62 1.12
N TYR A 308 13.11 0.62 0.03
CA TYR A 308 12.80 1.80 -0.76
C TYR A 308 11.53 2.48 -0.30
N THR A 309 11.58 3.81 -0.19
CA THR A 309 10.42 4.68 0.03
C THR A 309 10.66 6.01 -0.67
N ASP A 310 9.59 6.61 -1.19
CA ASP A 310 9.61 7.95 -1.78
C ASP A 310 9.73 9.04 -0.70
N GLU A 311 9.36 8.72 0.55
CA GLU A 311 9.50 9.60 1.71
C GLU A 311 10.96 9.82 2.11
N ASP A 312 11.25 10.95 2.73
CA ASP A 312 12.61 11.26 3.21
C ASP A 312 13.05 10.36 4.37
N SER A 313 12.10 9.85 5.15
CA SER A 313 12.36 9.02 6.33
C SER A 313 11.40 7.83 6.44
N ILE A 314 11.91 6.70 6.93
CA ILE A 314 11.12 5.51 7.29
C ILE A 314 10.44 5.62 8.65
N VAL A 315 10.84 6.58 9.49
CA VAL A 315 10.36 6.68 10.88
C VAL A 315 8.84 6.85 10.94
N PRO A 316 8.21 7.79 10.20
CA PRO A 316 6.74 7.97 10.25
C PRO A 316 5.98 6.72 9.84
N HIS A 317 6.51 5.92 8.90
CA HIS A 317 5.90 4.67 8.48
C HIS A 317 5.88 3.63 9.61
N PHE A 318 7.00 3.46 10.31
CA PHE A 318 7.08 2.54 11.45
C PHE A 318 6.28 3.04 12.66
N GLU A 319 6.24 4.35 12.92
CA GLU A 319 5.34 4.95 13.93
C GLU A 319 3.87 4.68 13.60
N ALA A 320 3.48 4.85 12.33
CA ALA A 320 2.13 4.55 11.89
C ALA A 320 1.79 3.07 12.07
N LEU A 321 2.72 2.13 11.81
CA LEU A 321 2.51 0.72 12.09
C LEU A 321 2.27 0.47 13.59
N GLU A 322 3.05 1.09 14.46
CA GLU A 322 2.89 0.98 15.91
C GLU A 322 1.55 1.54 16.40
N LEU A 323 1.15 2.72 15.91
CA LEU A 323 -0.12 3.36 16.26
C LEU A 323 -1.33 2.52 15.84
N ASN A 324 -1.20 1.75 14.75
CA ASN A 324 -2.23 0.83 14.27
C ASN A 324 -2.18 -0.56 14.94
N GLY A 325 -1.31 -0.73 15.95
CA GLY A 325 -1.12 -1.99 16.66
C GLY A 325 -0.61 -3.12 15.77
N ILE A 326 0.20 -2.81 14.75
CA ILE A 326 0.77 -3.80 13.84
C ILE A 326 2.17 -4.17 14.34
N ASP A 327 2.41 -5.47 14.47
CA ASP A 327 3.65 -6.04 15.01
C ASP A 327 4.55 -6.63 13.92
N GLN A 328 3.99 -6.95 12.74
CA GLN A 328 4.77 -7.34 11.56
C GLN A 328 4.15 -6.76 10.30
N MET A 329 4.98 -6.30 9.37
CA MET A 329 4.56 -5.86 8.04
C MET A 329 5.44 -6.49 6.96
N SER A 330 4.82 -7.19 6.01
CA SER A 330 5.48 -7.70 4.79
C SER A 330 5.33 -6.72 3.63
N TYR A 331 6.42 -6.47 2.93
CA TYR A 331 6.52 -5.52 1.81
C TYR A 331 6.71 -6.23 0.48
N LEU A 332 6.12 -5.68 -0.58
CA LEU A 332 6.32 -6.13 -1.96
C LEU A 332 7.78 -5.96 -2.37
N ASN A 333 8.29 -6.84 -3.22
CA ASN A 333 9.62 -6.68 -3.82
C ASN A 333 9.55 -6.40 -5.34
N HIS A 334 10.51 -5.64 -5.85
CA HIS A 334 10.71 -5.37 -7.27
C HIS A 334 12.11 -5.85 -7.67
N GLU A 335 12.22 -6.54 -8.81
CA GLU A 335 13.46 -7.19 -9.25
C GLU A 335 14.18 -6.31 -10.27
N ALA A 336 15.41 -5.89 -9.97
CA ALA A 336 16.20 -4.99 -10.81
C ALA A 336 16.53 -5.62 -12.17
N VAL A 337 16.52 -4.79 -13.21
CA VAL A 337 16.85 -5.18 -14.59
C VAL A 337 18.03 -4.32 -15.07
N PRO A 338 19.25 -4.88 -15.15
CA PRO A 338 20.40 -4.14 -15.65
C PRO A 338 20.28 -3.87 -17.15
N GLU A 339 20.47 -2.61 -17.54
CA GLU A 339 20.56 -2.19 -18.95
C GLU A 339 22.00 -2.18 -19.48
N LYS A 340 22.98 -2.43 -18.59
CA LYS A 340 24.41 -2.49 -18.92
C LYS A 340 25.00 -3.80 -18.41
N PRO A 341 25.98 -4.39 -19.12
CA PRO A 341 26.58 -5.66 -18.72
C PRO A 341 27.45 -5.55 -17.48
N GLU A 342 27.95 -4.34 -17.18
CA GLU A 342 28.77 -4.03 -16.03
C GLU A 342 28.19 -2.87 -15.24
N THR A 343 28.01 -3.07 -13.94
CA THR A 343 27.53 -2.05 -12.99
C THR A 343 28.34 -2.14 -11.70
N PRO A 344 29.44 -1.38 -11.58
CA PRO A 344 30.35 -1.45 -10.43
C PRO A 344 29.69 -1.13 -9.08
N ASP A 345 28.68 -0.28 -9.08
CA ASP A 345 27.80 -0.04 -7.94
C ASP A 345 26.36 -0.05 -8.45
N TYR A 346 25.69 -1.19 -8.29
CA TYR A 346 24.34 -1.37 -8.83
C TYR A 346 23.28 -0.53 -8.11
N PHE A 347 23.49 -0.21 -6.83
CA PHE A 347 22.58 0.69 -6.11
C PHE A 347 22.69 2.12 -6.63
N ALA A 348 23.88 2.56 -7.04
CA ALA A 348 24.09 3.91 -7.57
C ALA A 348 23.91 4.01 -9.10
N THR A 349 23.51 2.94 -9.80
CA THR A 349 23.42 2.95 -11.28
C THR A 349 22.16 2.34 -11.87
N VAL A 350 21.59 1.30 -11.27
CA VAL A 350 20.41 0.61 -11.83
C VAL A 350 19.14 1.30 -11.35
N SER A 351 18.26 1.67 -12.29
CA SER A 351 16.98 2.33 -12.02
C SER A 351 15.76 1.58 -12.55
N LEU A 352 15.95 0.56 -13.39
CA LEU A 352 14.85 -0.19 -13.98
C LEU A 352 14.55 -1.42 -13.12
N PHE A 353 13.27 -1.63 -12.79
CA PHE A 353 12.82 -2.77 -11.99
C PHE A 353 11.57 -3.41 -12.59
N LYS A 354 11.52 -4.74 -12.63
CA LYS A 354 10.27 -5.48 -12.80
C LYS A 354 9.42 -5.27 -11.56
N GLN A 355 8.20 -4.78 -11.75
CA GLN A 355 7.25 -4.60 -10.66
C GLN A 355 6.77 -5.95 -10.15
N HIS A 356 6.44 -6.01 -8.86
CA HIS A 356 5.80 -7.17 -8.28
C HIS A 356 4.53 -7.51 -9.06
N GLN A 357 4.23 -8.79 -9.29
CA GLN A 357 3.06 -9.20 -10.10
C GLN A 357 1.72 -8.64 -9.59
N PHE A 358 1.61 -8.40 -8.28
CA PHE A 358 0.42 -7.78 -7.66
C PHE A 358 0.32 -6.26 -7.89
N SER A 359 1.40 -5.60 -8.32
CA SER A 359 1.43 -4.18 -8.68
C SER A 359 1.29 -3.97 -10.20
N VAL A 360 1.33 -5.05 -11.00
CA VAL A 360 1.20 -4.98 -12.45
C VAL A 360 -0.27 -4.73 -12.83
N PRO A 361 -0.58 -3.71 -13.66
CA PRO A 361 -1.95 -3.42 -14.06
C PRO A 361 -2.61 -4.58 -14.82
N LEU A 362 -3.92 -4.79 -14.64
CA LEU A 362 -4.69 -5.82 -15.34
C LEU A 362 -5.08 -5.40 -16.79
N THR A 363 -4.11 -4.96 -17.58
CA THR A 363 -4.32 -4.52 -18.98
C THR A 363 -3.87 -5.59 -20.00
N ALA A 364 -4.34 -5.49 -21.24
CA ALA A 364 -3.85 -6.36 -22.31
C ALA A 364 -2.34 -6.17 -22.59
N LYS A 365 -1.86 -4.92 -22.52
CA LYS A 365 -0.43 -4.58 -22.68
C LYS A 365 0.43 -5.18 -21.56
N ALA A 366 -0.02 -5.08 -20.31
CA ALA A 366 0.67 -5.66 -19.17
C ALA A 366 0.72 -7.20 -19.24
N ARG A 367 -0.36 -7.87 -19.66
CA ARG A 367 -0.37 -9.32 -19.90
C ARG A 367 0.63 -9.73 -20.99
N SER A 368 0.77 -8.93 -22.04
CA SER A 368 1.81 -9.14 -23.06
C SER A 368 3.22 -8.97 -22.50
N GLY A 369 3.43 -7.97 -21.64
CA GLY A 369 4.71 -7.77 -20.95
C GLY A 369 5.07 -8.93 -20.01
N LEU A 370 4.10 -9.44 -19.23
CA LEU A 370 4.31 -10.59 -18.35
C LEU A 370 4.72 -11.82 -19.17
N ARG A 371 4.03 -12.06 -20.29
CA ARG A 371 4.36 -13.15 -21.22
C ARG A 371 5.76 -13.01 -21.79
N PHE A 372 6.17 -11.81 -22.20
CA PHE A 372 7.51 -11.53 -22.70
C PHE A 372 8.60 -11.99 -21.71
N TRP A 373 8.41 -11.72 -20.42
CA TRP A 373 9.36 -12.16 -19.38
C TRP A 373 9.33 -13.67 -19.15
N MET A 374 8.13 -14.26 -19.06
CA MET A 374 7.97 -15.70 -18.88
C MET A 374 8.60 -16.49 -20.05
N GLU A 375 8.44 -16.02 -21.29
CA GLU A 375 9.01 -16.65 -22.50
C GLU A 375 10.54 -16.53 -22.57
N ARG A 376 11.16 -15.55 -21.91
CA ARG A 376 12.62 -15.40 -21.83
C ARG A 376 13.26 -16.38 -20.86
N SER A 377 12.56 -16.70 -19.77
CA SER A 377 13.02 -17.68 -18.80
C SER A 377 12.84 -19.10 -19.33
N ARG A 378 13.86 -19.97 -19.21
CA ARG A 378 13.76 -21.41 -19.51
C ARG A 378 12.58 -22.09 -18.82
N HIS A 379 12.24 -21.62 -17.61
CA HIS A 379 11.20 -22.21 -16.75
C HIS A 379 9.92 -21.36 -16.62
N GLY A 380 9.67 -20.41 -17.53
CA GLY A 380 8.45 -19.60 -17.48
C GLY A 380 8.39 -18.58 -16.33
N GLN A 381 9.52 -18.24 -15.71
CA GLN A 381 9.58 -17.34 -14.55
C GLN A 381 9.42 -15.87 -14.97
N TYR A 382 8.57 -15.14 -14.24
CA TYR A 382 8.52 -13.68 -14.33
C TYR A 382 9.63 -13.03 -13.50
N PHE A 383 9.71 -13.35 -12.20
CA PHE A 383 10.86 -13.04 -11.35
C PHE A 383 11.81 -14.23 -11.34
N LEU A 384 13.09 -13.98 -11.59
CA LEU A 384 14.09 -15.05 -11.71
C LEU A 384 14.53 -15.59 -10.34
N PHE A 385 14.41 -14.77 -9.29
CA PHE A 385 14.84 -15.09 -7.93
C PHE A 385 13.63 -15.43 -7.04
N TYR A 386 12.98 -14.45 -6.42
CA TYR A 386 11.85 -14.67 -5.51
C TYR A 386 10.87 -13.48 -5.51
N ASP A 387 9.59 -13.73 -5.17
CA ASP A 387 8.49 -12.75 -5.13
C ASP A 387 7.75 -12.70 -3.76
N ASN A 388 8.31 -13.33 -2.73
CA ASN A 388 7.69 -13.39 -1.39
C ASN A 388 7.93 -12.15 -0.50
N GLY A 389 8.58 -11.10 -1.02
CA GLY A 389 8.88 -9.89 -0.25
C GLY A 389 9.86 -10.07 0.92
N LYS A 390 9.93 -9.06 1.80
CA LYS A 390 10.59 -9.12 3.12
C LYS A 390 9.67 -8.54 4.18
N SER A 391 9.87 -8.88 5.44
CA SER A 391 9.07 -8.35 6.54
C SER A 391 9.90 -7.67 7.62
N ALA A 392 9.37 -6.55 8.11
CA ALA A 392 9.83 -5.93 9.34
C ALA A 392 8.98 -6.44 10.50
N CYS A 393 9.61 -6.63 11.66
CA CYS A 393 8.95 -7.06 12.88
C CYS A 393 9.24 -6.10 14.03
N ARG A 394 8.27 -5.96 14.92
CA ARG A 394 8.41 -5.23 16.17
C ARG A 394 9.24 -6.04 17.15
N THR A 395 10.16 -5.38 17.83
CA THR A 395 11.11 -6.00 18.76
C THR A 395 10.56 -5.94 20.19
N GLY A 396 11.00 -6.86 21.06
CA GLY A 396 10.62 -6.83 22.48
C GLY A 396 9.23 -7.39 22.82
N LEU A 397 8.53 -8.03 21.88
CA LEU A 397 7.23 -8.71 22.10
C LEU A 397 7.34 -10.11 22.73
N GLY A 398 8.54 -10.55 23.13
CA GLY A 398 8.84 -11.94 23.49
C GLY A 398 9.71 -12.62 22.42
N VAL A 399 9.73 -13.96 22.38
CA VAL A 399 10.59 -14.71 21.45
C VAL A 399 10.08 -14.56 20.02
N THR A 400 10.61 -13.56 19.32
CA THR A 400 10.37 -13.34 17.90
C THR A 400 11.43 -14.12 17.13
N ILE A 401 11.03 -15.26 16.57
CA ILE A 401 11.95 -16.17 15.85
C ILE A 401 11.73 -15.96 14.35
N PRO A 402 12.78 -15.82 13.54
CA PRO A 402 12.60 -15.81 12.09
C PRO A 402 12.02 -17.16 11.64
N LYS A 403 10.84 -17.13 11.00
CA LYS A 403 10.21 -18.32 10.42
C LYS A 403 10.97 -18.77 9.18
N ASN A 404 11.43 -17.80 8.40
CA ASN A 404 12.34 -17.94 7.27
C ASN A 404 12.98 -16.55 6.99
N GLN A 405 13.78 -16.42 5.92
CA GLN A 405 14.47 -15.15 5.56
C GLN A 405 13.52 -14.00 5.17
N HIS A 406 12.21 -14.26 5.04
CA HIS A 406 11.20 -13.29 4.58
C HIS A 406 10.13 -13.00 5.63
N LEU A 407 9.97 -13.85 6.65
CA LEU A 407 8.87 -13.79 7.62
C LEU A 407 9.34 -14.15 9.03
N TRP A 408 8.70 -13.54 10.02
CA TRP A 408 8.87 -13.84 11.43
C TRP A 408 7.71 -14.70 11.96
N GLN A 409 8.02 -15.46 12.99
CA GLN A 409 7.06 -16.12 13.85
C GLN A 409 6.77 -15.20 15.04
N LEU A 410 5.52 -14.77 15.15
CA LEU A 410 5.07 -13.86 16.20
C LEU A 410 4.43 -14.62 17.37
N PRO A 411 4.46 -14.05 18.58
CA PRO A 411 3.65 -14.51 19.71
C PRO A 411 2.14 -14.50 19.40
N ILE A 412 1.40 -15.37 20.08
CA ILE A 412 -0.07 -15.43 19.99
C ILE A 412 -0.65 -14.06 20.38
N GLY A 413 -1.62 -13.57 19.59
CA GLY A 413 -2.26 -12.25 19.79
C GLY A 413 -1.57 -11.09 19.06
N SER A 414 -0.39 -11.30 18.47
CA SER A 414 0.30 -10.27 17.66
C SER A 414 -0.38 -10.07 16.30
N LYS A 415 -0.39 -8.83 15.81
CA LYS A 415 -1.02 -8.49 14.53
C LYS A 415 0.02 -8.43 13.40
N SER A 416 -0.15 -9.27 12.38
CA SER A 416 0.67 -9.25 11.18
C SER A 416 -0.13 -8.71 10.00
N CYS A 417 0.45 -7.77 9.25
CA CYS A 417 -0.09 -7.28 7.98
C CYS A 417 0.85 -7.59 6.80
N THR A 418 0.31 -7.58 5.59
CA THR A 418 1.06 -7.84 4.36
C THR A 418 0.56 -7.01 3.18
N ALA A 419 1.49 -6.49 2.39
CA ALA A 419 1.23 -5.90 1.09
C ALA A 419 1.06 -6.95 -0.03
N LEU A 420 1.38 -8.22 0.27
CA LEU A 420 1.24 -9.33 -0.66
C LEU A 420 -0.21 -9.82 -0.64
N ALA A 421 -0.93 -9.60 -1.74
CA ALA A 421 -2.25 -10.18 -1.95
C ALA A 421 -2.11 -11.67 -2.29
N ASP A 422 -2.08 -12.58 -1.30
CA ASP A 422 -2.08 -14.03 -1.57
C ASP A 422 -3.52 -14.56 -1.69
N PRO A 423 -4.02 -14.81 -2.92
CA PRO A 423 -5.38 -15.30 -3.13
C PRO A 423 -5.60 -16.71 -2.55
N ARG A 424 -4.53 -17.46 -2.23
CA ARG A 424 -4.61 -18.81 -1.65
C ARG A 424 -4.88 -18.78 -0.14
N ARG A 425 -4.59 -17.66 0.53
CA ARG A 425 -4.79 -17.51 1.97
C ARG A 425 -6.11 -16.83 2.34
N MET A 426 -6.73 -16.09 1.41
CA MET A 426 -7.99 -15.32 1.63
C MET A 426 -7.99 -14.50 2.93
N ASP A 427 -6.82 -14.09 3.41
CA ASP A 427 -6.66 -13.33 4.66
C ASP A 427 -6.81 -11.84 4.35
N VAL A 428 -8.06 -11.40 4.23
CA VAL A 428 -8.41 -10.01 3.94
C VAL A 428 -8.08 -9.10 5.12
N GLU A 429 -8.14 -9.63 6.36
CA GLU A 429 -7.84 -8.87 7.58
C GLU A 429 -6.35 -8.58 7.73
N GLY A 430 -5.49 -9.50 7.30
CA GLY A 430 -4.05 -9.31 7.23
C GLY A 430 -3.58 -8.49 6.03
N PHE A 431 -4.42 -8.25 5.01
CA PHE A 431 -4.02 -7.49 3.83
C PHE A 431 -4.02 -5.98 4.08
N ARG A 432 -2.91 -5.33 3.73
CA ARG A 432 -2.78 -3.87 3.77
C ARG A 432 -2.12 -3.41 2.48
N GLU A 433 -2.88 -2.68 1.66
CA GLU A 433 -2.33 -2.08 0.44
C GLU A 433 -1.22 -1.09 0.82
N CYS A 434 -0.02 -1.34 0.29
CA CYS A 434 1.17 -0.56 0.60
C CYS A 434 2.09 -0.61 -0.63
N LYS A 435 2.01 0.43 -1.47
CA LYS A 435 2.86 0.56 -2.65
C LYS A 435 4.31 0.85 -2.26
N TYR A 436 4.49 1.79 -1.32
CA TYR A 436 5.77 2.11 -0.68
C TYR A 436 5.54 2.21 0.84
N PRO A 437 6.50 1.79 1.68
CA PRO A 437 7.81 1.25 1.31
C PRO A 437 7.73 -0.11 0.59
N CYS A 438 8.74 -0.42 -0.23
CA CYS A 438 8.91 -1.71 -0.92
C CYS A 438 10.38 -2.16 -0.92
N ILE A 439 10.65 -3.39 -1.30
CA ILE A 439 12.00 -3.95 -1.39
C ILE A 439 12.49 -3.86 -2.84
N LEU A 440 13.57 -3.13 -3.08
CA LEU A 440 14.27 -3.18 -4.37
C LEU A 440 15.34 -4.25 -4.28
N HIS A 441 15.18 -5.33 -5.03
CA HIS A 441 16.09 -6.47 -5.05
C HIS A 441 16.98 -6.38 -6.29
N PHE A 442 18.29 -6.37 -6.10
CA PHE A 442 19.33 -6.23 -7.13
C PHE A 442 20.11 -7.53 -7.30
N PRO A 443 19.43 -8.67 -7.57
CA PRO A 443 19.99 -9.99 -7.34
C PRO A 443 21.29 -10.26 -8.10
N VAL A 444 21.37 -9.76 -9.34
CA VAL A 444 22.51 -9.90 -10.26
C VAL A 444 22.54 -8.74 -11.26
N CYS A 445 23.00 -7.58 -10.81
CA CYS A 445 23.19 -6.43 -11.69
C CYS A 445 24.62 -6.45 -12.24
N GLY A 446 24.84 -7.15 -13.34
CA GLY A 446 26.12 -7.24 -14.05
C GLY A 446 26.70 -8.66 -14.08
N ILE A 447 27.45 -8.98 -15.15
CA ILE A 447 27.94 -10.34 -15.35
C ILE A 447 28.99 -10.75 -14.32
N GLU A 448 29.90 -9.85 -13.94
CA GLU A 448 30.91 -10.17 -12.93
C GLU A 448 30.28 -10.38 -11.54
N TRP A 449 29.15 -9.72 -11.26
CA TRP A 449 28.35 -9.96 -10.06
C TRP A 449 27.64 -11.31 -10.08
N LEU A 450 27.09 -11.71 -11.24
CA LEU A 450 26.52 -13.05 -11.42
C LEU A 450 27.58 -14.13 -11.18
N LYS A 451 28.77 -13.98 -11.79
CA LYS A 451 29.89 -14.90 -11.59
C LYS A 451 30.32 -14.94 -10.12
N ALA A 452 30.44 -13.79 -9.45
CA ALA A 452 30.77 -13.71 -8.03
C ALA A 452 29.76 -14.45 -7.16
N LYS A 453 28.45 -14.24 -7.39
CA LYS A 453 27.37 -14.89 -6.63
C LYS A 453 27.49 -16.41 -6.67
N TYR A 454 27.73 -17.00 -7.83
CA TYR A 454 27.85 -18.46 -7.96
C TYR A 454 29.23 -19.03 -7.56
N ARG A 455 30.28 -18.19 -7.50
CA ARG A 455 31.52 -18.55 -6.79
C ARG A 455 31.29 -18.67 -5.29
N THR A 456 30.63 -17.66 -4.70
CA THR A 456 30.37 -17.61 -3.26
C THR A 456 29.37 -18.67 -2.80
N LEU A 457 28.31 -18.92 -3.56
CA LEU A 457 27.35 -19.98 -3.27
C LEU A 457 27.92 -21.39 -3.49
N GLY A 458 28.88 -21.52 -4.42
CA GLY A 458 29.49 -22.79 -4.78
C GLY A 458 28.49 -23.80 -5.37
N ASN A 459 28.83 -25.08 -5.26
CA ASN A 459 27.98 -26.18 -5.74
C ASN A 459 26.95 -26.60 -4.68
N PHE A 460 25.87 -25.83 -4.56
CA PHE A 460 24.77 -26.17 -3.64
C PHE A 460 23.90 -27.31 -4.19
N PRO A 461 23.33 -28.19 -3.32
CA PRO A 461 22.53 -29.33 -3.73
C PRO A 461 21.15 -28.92 -4.26
N ASP A 462 20.46 -29.85 -4.93
CA ASP A 462 19.07 -29.69 -5.40
C ASP A 462 18.03 -29.73 -4.26
N LYS A 463 18.45 -29.49 -3.02
CA LYS A 463 17.59 -29.46 -1.84
C LYS A 463 18.04 -28.37 -0.86
N TRP A 464 17.09 -27.62 -0.32
CA TRP A 464 17.28 -26.75 0.83
C TRP A 464 17.16 -27.54 2.14
N LEU A 465 18.03 -27.27 3.12
CA LEU A 465 18.02 -27.86 4.46
C LEU A 465 17.93 -29.40 4.42
N GLY A 466 18.56 -30.02 3.42
CA GLY A 466 18.58 -31.46 3.16
C GLY A 466 17.28 -32.10 2.65
N ASN A 467 16.11 -31.44 2.79
CA ASN A 467 14.80 -32.08 2.60
C ASN A 467 13.84 -31.36 1.64
N MET A 468 13.99 -30.05 1.40
CA MET A 468 13.09 -29.30 0.51
C MET A 468 13.64 -29.29 -0.92
N PRO A 469 12.98 -29.91 -1.91
CA PRO A 469 13.49 -29.92 -3.28
C PRO A 469 13.56 -28.51 -3.88
N LEU A 470 14.66 -28.23 -4.59
CA LEU A 470 14.83 -27.02 -5.37
C LEU A 470 14.20 -27.22 -6.76
N ASN A 471 13.17 -26.42 -7.04
CA ASN A 471 12.49 -26.41 -8.34
C ASN A 471 13.43 -25.95 -9.45
N GLU A 472 13.20 -26.48 -10.65
CA GLU A 472 13.82 -25.98 -11.88
C GLU A 472 13.61 -24.46 -12.00
N SER A 473 14.71 -23.73 -12.14
CA SER A 473 14.74 -22.28 -12.02
C SER A 473 16.02 -21.71 -12.63
N PHE A 474 16.01 -20.41 -12.89
CA PHE A 474 17.20 -19.64 -13.28
C PHE A 474 18.38 -19.90 -12.33
N HIS A 475 18.12 -20.09 -11.04
CA HIS A 475 19.15 -20.42 -10.06
C HIS A 475 19.86 -21.75 -10.33
N LYS A 476 19.12 -22.78 -10.76
CA LYS A 476 19.72 -24.07 -11.15
C LYS A 476 20.47 -23.94 -12.47
N ASP A 477 19.89 -23.28 -13.46
CA ASP A 477 20.54 -23.03 -14.75
C ASP A 477 21.87 -22.30 -14.53
N ALA A 478 21.86 -21.15 -13.84
CA ALA A 478 23.06 -20.37 -13.62
C ALA A 478 24.15 -21.13 -12.84
N ARG A 479 23.76 -21.99 -11.88
CA ARG A 479 24.70 -22.89 -11.20
C ARG A 479 25.35 -23.87 -12.18
N GLU A 480 24.55 -24.53 -13.04
CA GLU A 480 25.08 -25.50 -14.00
C GLU A 480 25.92 -24.82 -15.11
N GLU A 481 25.47 -23.68 -15.64
CA GLU A 481 26.23 -22.92 -16.64
C GLU A 481 27.55 -22.41 -16.03
N HIS A 482 27.55 -21.96 -14.77
CA HIS A 482 28.77 -21.57 -14.07
C HIS A 482 29.78 -22.72 -13.94
N LYS A 483 29.31 -23.93 -13.65
CA LYS A 483 30.17 -25.14 -13.58
C LYS A 483 30.73 -25.54 -14.93
N SER A 484 29.94 -25.41 -15.99
CA SER A 484 30.34 -25.82 -17.34
C SER A 484 31.53 -25.02 -17.86
N GLY A 485 31.72 -23.79 -17.37
CA GLY A 485 32.76 -22.86 -17.82
C GLY A 485 32.47 -22.23 -19.18
N GLY A 486 33.30 -21.27 -19.60
CA GLY A 486 33.12 -20.54 -20.86
C GLY A 486 32.03 -19.47 -20.83
N ASP A 487 31.42 -19.20 -21.99
CA ASP A 487 30.51 -18.06 -22.18
C ASP A 487 29.03 -18.37 -21.87
N ALA A 488 28.69 -19.60 -21.49
CA ALA A 488 27.30 -20.01 -21.33
C ALA A 488 26.54 -19.20 -20.25
N LEU A 489 27.22 -18.87 -19.15
CA LEU A 489 26.67 -18.01 -18.10
C LEU A 489 26.49 -16.55 -18.57
N GLN A 490 27.37 -16.06 -19.44
CA GLN A 490 27.27 -14.73 -20.06
C GLN A 490 26.06 -14.69 -21.01
N THR A 491 25.84 -15.74 -21.79
CA THR A 491 24.67 -15.89 -22.65
C THR A 491 23.40 -15.91 -21.82
N LEU A 492 23.34 -16.73 -20.77
CA LEU A 492 22.19 -16.80 -19.86
C LEU A 492 21.85 -15.42 -19.24
N PHE A 493 22.87 -14.67 -18.81
CA PHE A 493 22.71 -13.32 -18.28
C PHE A 493 22.13 -12.35 -19.33
N THR A 494 22.69 -12.35 -20.54
CA THR A 494 22.27 -11.45 -21.62
C THR A 494 20.84 -11.76 -22.07
N GLU A 495 20.48 -13.04 -22.15
CA GLU A 495 19.19 -13.51 -22.66
C GLU A 495 18.05 -13.43 -21.65
N GLN A 496 18.30 -13.64 -20.35
CA GLN A 496 17.23 -13.73 -19.35
C GLN A 496 17.20 -12.55 -18.37
N VAL A 497 18.35 -11.93 -18.06
CA VAL A 497 18.44 -10.91 -17.01
C VAL A 497 18.41 -9.49 -17.59
N MET A 498 19.23 -9.22 -18.61
CA MET A 498 19.37 -7.88 -19.18
C MET A 498 18.24 -7.51 -20.14
N LEU A 499 18.04 -6.20 -20.31
CA LEU A 499 17.32 -5.62 -21.44
C LEU A 499 18.12 -4.49 -22.08
N ASP A 500 17.98 -4.32 -23.40
CA ASP A 500 18.38 -3.07 -24.04
C ASP A 500 17.34 -1.96 -23.75
N SER A 501 17.74 -0.70 -23.96
CA SER A 501 16.89 0.45 -23.63
C SER A 501 15.57 0.48 -24.40
N SER A 502 15.52 -0.02 -25.63
CA SER A 502 14.27 -0.05 -26.41
C SER A 502 13.28 -1.08 -25.85
N GLN A 503 13.78 -2.24 -25.45
CA GLN A 503 12.97 -3.26 -24.78
C GLN A 503 12.53 -2.79 -23.39
N ALA A 504 13.42 -2.12 -22.65
CA ALA A 504 13.11 -1.53 -21.36
C ALA A 504 11.94 -0.54 -21.45
N ASP A 505 11.98 0.38 -22.43
CA ASP A 505 10.94 1.38 -22.62
C ASP A 505 9.58 0.74 -22.97
N VAL A 506 9.59 -0.35 -23.75
CA VAL A 506 8.38 -1.14 -24.01
C VAL A 506 7.83 -1.77 -22.73
N GLN A 507 8.68 -2.36 -21.88
CA GLN A 507 8.22 -2.98 -20.63
C GLN A 507 7.71 -1.94 -19.62
N VAL A 508 8.31 -0.74 -19.59
CA VAL A 508 7.80 0.40 -18.82
C VAL A 508 6.43 0.84 -19.34
N ALA A 509 6.27 0.98 -20.66
CA ALA A 509 4.98 1.33 -21.26
C ALA A 509 3.90 0.25 -21.07
N CYS A 510 4.29 -1.02 -20.94
CA CYS A 510 3.39 -2.12 -20.59
C CYS A 510 2.97 -2.12 -19.11
N GLY A 511 3.69 -1.41 -18.23
CA GLY A 511 3.48 -1.41 -16.79
C GLY A 511 4.06 -2.62 -16.05
N THR A 512 4.84 -3.47 -16.72
CA THR A 512 5.55 -4.60 -16.08
C THR A 512 6.86 -4.17 -15.45
N CYS A 513 7.52 -3.16 -16.02
CA CYS A 513 8.67 -2.50 -15.40
C CYS A 513 8.33 -1.08 -14.96
N VAL A 514 9.12 -0.56 -14.01
CA VAL A 514 9.07 0.81 -13.53
C VAL A 514 10.50 1.36 -13.40
N ARG A 515 10.68 2.66 -13.66
CA ARG A 515 11.94 3.36 -13.37
C ARG A 515 11.83 4.04 -12.01
N LEU A 516 12.64 3.61 -11.05
CA LEU A 516 12.76 4.22 -9.73
C LEU A 516 14.15 4.84 -9.62
N THR A 517 14.22 6.13 -9.27
CA THR A 517 15.47 6.90 -9.24
C THR A 517 15.70 7.59 -7.89
N GLY A 518 14.77 7.46 -6.94
CA GLY A 518 14.90 8.08 -5.61
C GLY A 518 16.16 7.63 -4.88
N HIS A 519 16.54 6.35 -5.00
CA HIS A 519 17.76 5.81 -4.39
C HIS A 519 19.03 6.37 -5.03
N LEU A 520 19.03 6.63 -6.34
CA LEU A 520 20.14 7.28 -7.04
C LEU A 520 20.36 8.69 -6.50
N THR A 521 19.28 9.48 -6.37
CA THR A 521 19.34 10.87 -5.88
C THR A 521 19.89 10.93 -4.45
N VAL A 522 19.44 10.00 -3.60
CA VAL A 522 19.95 9.87 -2.23
C VAL A 522 21.43 9.53 -2.24
N LEU A 523 21.96 8.77 -3.19
CA LEU A 523 23.37 8.40 -3.26
C LEU A 523 24.26 9.45 -3.98
N ASP A 524 23.70 10.21 -4.93
CA ASP A 524 24.40 11.23 -5.73
C ASP A 524 24.62 12.57 -4.99
N SER A 525 23.83 12.85 -3.95
CA SER A 525 23.97 14.05 -3.09
C SER A 525 25.26 14.07 -2.22
N ILE A 526 26.31 13.35 -2.65
CA ILE A 526 27.56 13.13 -1.91
C ILE A 526 28.74 13.67 -2.74
N PRO A 527 29.57 14.59 -2.21
CA PRO A 527 30.82 14.94 -2.85
C PRO A 527 31.72 13.71 -2.97
N THR A 528 32.27 13.47 -4.15
CA THR A 528 33.26 12.41 -4.40
C THR A 528 34.51 12.67 -3.55
N GLY A 529 34.56 12.07 -2.36
CA GLY A 529 35.69 12.14 -1.45
C GLY A 529 36.93 11.45 -2.05
N LYS A 530 38.05 12.18 -2.07
CA LYS A 530 39.38 11.85 -2.60
C LYS A 530 39.76 10.36 -2.49
N ALA A 531 40.38 9.85 -3.57
CA ALA A 531 41.15 8.62 -3.56
C ALA A 531 42.19 8.64 -2.42
N LEU A 532 42.23 7.58 -1.62
CA LEU A 532 43.19 7.41 -0.53
C LEU A 532 44.43 6.61 -0.99
N PRO A 533 45.60 6.81 -0.35
CA PRO A 533 46.91 6.39 -0.83
C PRO A 533 47.12 4.88 -0.72
N LYS A 534 48.07 4.37 -1.51
CA LYS A 534 48.46 2.96 -1.54
C LYS A 534 48.90 2.46 -0.16
N ALA A 535 48.50 1.21 0.12
CA ALA A 535 48.84 0.44 1.31
C ALA A 535 50.37 0.36 1.52
N GLY A 536 50.82 0.84 2.68
CA GLY A 536 52.16 0.66 3.20
C GLY A 536 52.09 0.47 4.70
N GLU A 537 52.35 -0.76 5.13
CA GLU A 537 52.89 -1.17 6.43
C GLU A 537 52.45 -0.40 7.68
N GLN A 538 51.57 -1.02 8.48
CA GLN A 538 51.78 -1.09 9.93
C GLN A 538 51.01 -2.26 10.55
N LYS A 539 51.76 -3.19 11.15
CA LYS A 539 51.27 -4.17 12.13
C LYS A 539 51.06 -3.45 13.46
N SER A 540 49.91 -3.63 14.11
CA SER A 540 49.85 -4.04 15.52
C SER A 540 48.41 -4.18 16.03
N SER A 541 48.28 -5.15 16.92
CA SER A 541 47.23 -5.45 17.91
C SER A 541 46.26 -4.33 18.30
N VAL A 542 44.97 -4.65 18.37
CA VAL A 542 44.00 -3.89 19.17
C VAL A 542 43.24 -4.84 20.11
N THR A 543 43.47 -4.58 21.39
CA THR A 543 42.85 -5.12 22.59
C THR A 543 41.40 -4.62 22.73
N TYR A 544 40.56 -5.47 23.32
CA TYR A 544 39.21 -5.15 23.78
C TYR A 544 39.20 -3.88 24.65
N ALA A 545 38.38 -2.89 24.26
CA ALA A 545 38.07 -1.72 25.09
C ALA A 545 36.59 -1.74 25.46
N VAL A 546 36.33 -2.10 26.71
CA VAL A 546 35.10 -1.77 27.43
C VAL A 546 35.14 -0.26 27.68
N ALA A 547 34.19 0.49 27.14
CA ALA A 547 34.07 1.92 27.42
C ALA A 547 33.10 2.13 28.58
N GLU A 548 33.65 2.29 29.78
CA GLU A 548 33.05 3.09 30.85
C GLU A 548 32.90 4.54 30.39
N GLY A 549 31.92 5.23 30.97
CA GLY A 549 31.45 6.52 30.50
C GLY A 549 32.46 7.66 30.65
N GLU A 550 32.48 8.53 29.64
CA GLU A 550 32.78 9.95 29.82
C GLU A 550 31.83 10.80 28.97
N THR A 551 31.25 11.79 29.64
CA THR A 551 30.43 12.88 29.12
C THR A 551 31.21 13.76 28.15
N MET A 552 30.62 14.09 26.99
CA MET A 552 31.04 15.22 26.17
C MET A 552 29.85 16.13 25.86
N LYS A 553 30.04 17.39 26.27
CA LYS A 553 29.17 18.56 26.09
C LYS A 553 29.10 18.97 24.62
N GLY A 554 27.95 19.54 24.24
CA GLY A 554 27.88 20.55 23.19
C GLY A 554 27.26 20.12 21.87
N VAL A 555 25.96 19.83 21.86
CA VAL A 555 25.06 20.13 20.74
C VAL A 555 23.75 20.63 21.37
N GLU A 556 23.30 21.81 20.98
CA GLU A 556 22.11 22.47 21.51
C GLU A 556 20.88 21.56 21.38
N ARG A 557 20.38 21.11 22.53
CA ARG A 557 19.14 20.34 22.63
C ARG A 557 17.96 21.26 22.31
N GLY A 558 17.24 20.93 21.24
CA GLY A 558 15.81 21.23 21.18
C GLY A 558 15.15 20.66 22.44
N ARG A 559 14.65 21.56 23.28
CA ARG A 559 14.11 21.30 24.60
C ARG A 559 12.79 20.54 24.45
N MET A 560 12.80 19.21 24.52
CA MET A 560 11.59 18.46 24.91
C MET A 560 11.39 18.67 26.40
N SER A 561 10.33 19.39 26.73
CA SER A 561 9.92 19.67 28.09
C SER A 561 9.48 18.39 28.79
N SER A 562 10.12 18.08 29.91
CA SER A 562 9.58 17.19 30.93
C SER A 562 8.42 17.92 31.61
N HIS A 563 7.18 17.58 31.28
CA HIS A 563 6.02 18.12 31.97
C HIS A 563 6.05 17.70 33.45
N LEU A 564 6.39 18.64 34.33
CA LEU A 564 6.01 18.58 35.74
C LEU A 564 4.51 18.91 35.80
N SER A 565 3.64 17.91 35.95
CA SER A 565 2.23 18.19 36.23
C SER A 565 2.10 18.71 37.67
N ALA A 566 1.28 19.74 37.86
CA ALA A 566 1.10 20.40 39.15
C ALA A 566 0.11 19.67 40.08
N GLU A 567 -0.77 18.83 39.53
CA GLU A 567 -1.80 18.08 40.28
C GLU A 567 -1.24 17.27 41.47
N PRO A 568 -0.10 16.56 41.37
CA PRO A 568 0.45 15.80 42.50
C PRO A 568 1.10 16.69 43.57
N LEU A 569 1.42 17.95 43.26
CA LEU A 569 2.16 18.85 44.14
C LEU A 569 1.25 19.63 45.09
N GLU A 570 -0.02 19.86 44.71
CA GLU A 570 -0.99 20.59 45.54
C GLU A 570 -1.17 19.97 46.94
N PRO A 571 -1.39 18.66 47.12
CA PRO A 571 -1.57 18.05 48.44
C PRO A 571 -0.32 18.13 49.31
N LEU A 572 0.85 17.99 48.69
CA LEU A 572 2.16 18.09 49.35
C LEU A 572 2.42 19.49 49.90
N ILE A 573 2.14 20.53 49.11
CA ILE A 573 2.28 21.92 49.54
C ILE A 573 1.24 22.27 50.61
N LEU A 574 0.03 21.73 50.51
CA LEU A 574 -1.01 21.90 51.53
C LEU A 574 -0.55 21.43 52.92
N ASP A 575 0.12 20.29 52.99
CA ASP A 575 0.63 19.73 54.25
C ASP A 575 1.88 20.46 54.77
N LEU A 576 2.72 20.99 53.87
CA LEU A 576 3.84 21.85 54.23
C LEU A 576 3.38 23.19 54.82
N VAL A 577 2.32 23.80 54.28
CA VAL A 577 1.81 25.10 54.72
C VAL A 577 1.18 25.04 56.12
N LYS A 578 0.63 23.87 56.51
CA LYS A 578 0.05 23.61 57.84
C LYS A 578 1.10 23.53 58.97
N GLN A 579 2.39 23.43 58.63
CA GLN A 579 3.48 23.38 59.61
C GLN A 579 3.92 24.80 60.05
N ASN A 580 4.56 24.90 61.22
CA ASN A 580 5.09 26.18 61.74
C ASN A 580 6.18 26.71 60.80
N ALA A 581 6.04 27.97 60.36
CA ALA A 581 6.91 28.55 59.34
C ALA A 581 8.30 28.90 59.91
N THR A 582 9.30 28.06 59.62
CA THR A 582 10.71 28.37 59.91
C THR A 582 11.29 29.36 58.89
N PRO A 583 12.37 30.09 59.23
CA PRO A 583 13.07 30.97 58.28
C PRO A 583 13.52 30.24 57.01
N GLU A 584 13.95 28.97 57.14
CA GLU A 584 14.35 28.15 55.99
C GLU A 584 13.16 27.83 55.07
N LEU A 585 12.00 27.50 55.63
CA LEU A 585 10.78 27.21 54.86
C LEU A 585 10.26 28.44 54.09
N LYS A 586 10.43 29.65 54.64
CA LYS A 586 10.06 30.90 53.95
C LYS A 586 10.96 31.15 52.73
N SER A 587 12.26 30.92 52.86
CA SER A 587 13.21 31.05 51.74
C SER A 587 12.89 30.05 50.62
N ILE A 588 12.57 28.81 50.97
CA ILE A 588 12.18 27.77 50.01
C ILE A 588 10.87 28.13 49.30
N ALA A 589 9.88 28.64 50.04
CA ALA A 589 8.60 29.06 49.45
C ALA A 589 8.77 30.23 48.46
N GLU A 590 9.68 31.18 48.72
CA GLU A 590 10.00 32.28 47.80
C GLU A 590 10.68 31.80 46.51
N GLU A 591 11.57 30.79 46.59
CA GLU A 591 12.17 30.16 45.41
C GLU A 591 11.14 29.35 44.61
N MET A 592 10.28 28.58 45.28
CA MET A 592 9.18 27.85 44.64
C MET A 592 8.20 28.80 43.94
N LEU A 593 7.89 29.95 44.54
CA LEU A 593 7.06 30.98 43.91
C LEU A 593 7.66 31.51 42.60
N LYS A 594 8.98 31.72 42.55
CA LYS A 594 9.66 32.13 41.31
C LYS A 594 9.58 31.04 40.24
N MET A 595 9.75 29.78 40.62
CA MET A 595 9.66 28.64 39.71
C MET A 595 8.23 28.47 39.15
N VAL A 596 7.22 28.61 40.02
CA VAL A 596 5.80 28.58 39.63
C VAL A 596 5.47 29.70 38.62
N ASP A 597 5.91 30.93 38.89
CA ASP A 597 5.59 32.07 38.04
C ASP A 597 6.37 32.13 36.71
N LYS A 598 7.63 31.69 36.67
CA LYS A 598 8.48 31.75 35.46
C LYS A 598 8.57 30.45 34.66
N GLU A 599 8.37 29.30 35.28
CA GLU A 599 8.62 28.02 34.62
C GLU A 599 7.32 27.28 34.39
N MET A 600 6.53 27.03 35.44
CA MET A 600 5.31 26.22 35.31
C MET A 600 4.21 26.91 34.50
N LYS A 601 3.93 28.20 34.77
CA LYS A 601 2.94 28.96 33.99
C LYS A 601 3.33 29.15 32.53
N ASP A 602 4.61 29.43 32.26
CA ASP A 602 5.10 29.62 30.90
C ASP A 602 5.05 28.32 30.09
N GLU A 603 5.19 27.18 30.75
CA GLU A 603 5.10 25.88 30.10
C GLU A 603 3.66 25.53 29.69
N VAL A 604 2.68 25.74 30.58
CA VAL A 604 1.26 25.55 30.23
C VAL A 604 0.86 26.48 29.07
N ARG A 605 1.31 27.74 29.07
CA ARG A 605 1.06 28.68 27.97
C ARG A 605 1.69 28.23 26.65
N LYS A 606 2.91 27.67 26.66
CA LYS A 606 3.56 27.15 25.44
C LYS A 606 2.81 25.93 24.89
N SER A 607 2.40 25.00 25.76
CA SER A 607 1.61 23.84 25.35
C SER A 607 0.24 24.25 24.79
N PHE A 608 -0.40 25.25 25.40
CA PHE A 608 -1.62 25.86 24.88
C PHE A 608 -1.42 26.48 23.49
N GLN A 609 -0.35 27.29 23.30
CA GLN A 609 -0.03 27.89 22.01
C GLN A 609 0.27 26.84 20.93
N ALA A 610 0.92 25.73 21.30
CA ALA A 610 1.16 24.61 20.39
C ALA A 610 -0.14 23.95 19.94
N ALA A 611 -1.08 23.72 20.86
CA ALA A 611 -2.40 23.19 20.54
C ALA A 611 -3.22 24.13 19.63
N GLN A 612 -3.16 25.46 19.88
CA GLN A 612 -3.80 26.44 18.99
C GLN A 612 -3.16 26.45 17.60
N SER A 613 -1.82 26.37 17.52
CA SER A 613 -1.11 26.28 16.24
C SER A 613 -1.47 25.01 15.45
N GLN A 614 -1.82 23.92 16.13
CA GLN A 614 -2.30 22.70 15.49
C GLN A 614 -3.68 22.89 14.87
N ILE A 615 -4.59 23.60 15.54
CA ILE A 615 -5.89 24.01 14.99
C ILE A 615 -5.70 24.88 13.74
N ASP A 616 -4.83 25.88 13.83
CA ASP A 616 -4.55 26.79 12.71
C ASP A 616 -3.97 26.04 11.50
N THR A 617 -3.19 24.97 11.75
CA THR A 617 -2.65 24.11 10.71
C THR A 617 -3.74 23.30 10.01
N PHE A 618 -4.71 22.74 10.76
CA PHE A 618 -5.85 22.06 10.16
C PHE A 618 -6.69 23.00 9.30
N VAL A 619 -6.88 24.25 9.72
CA VAL A 619 -7.65 25.24 8.96
C VAL A 619 -6.90 25.68 7.69
N LYS A 620 -5.59 25.89 7.77
CA LYS A 620 -4.77 26.24 6.58
C LYS A 620 -4.74 25.14 5.52
N ALA A 621 -4.94 23.88 5.89
CA ALA A 621 -4.98 22.78 4.93
C ALA A 621 -6.12 22.91 3.91
N PHE A 622 -7.21 23.60 4.26
CA PHE A 622 -8.32 23.87 3.33
C PHE A 622 -7.92 24.86 2.23
N ASP A 623 -7.14 25.89 2.56
CA ASP A 623 -6.68 26.90 1.59
C ASP A 623 -5.76 26.29 0.53
N ALA A 624 -4.93 25.31 0.93
CA ALA A 624 -4.00 24.62 0.04
C ALA A 624 -4.68 23.77 -1.04
N CYS A 625 -5.94 23.36 -0.83
CA CYS A 625 -6.66 22.49 -1.76
C CYS A 625 -6.91 23.12 -3.13
N SER A 626 -7.02 24.45 -3.21
CA SER A 626 -7.15 25.15 -4.49
C SER A 626 -5.83 25.17 -5.28
N ASP A 627 -4.69 25.20 -4.58
CA ASP A 627 -3.37 25.17 -5.22
C ASP A 627 -3.07 23.77 -5.74
N ASP A 628 -3.37 22.74 -4.94
CA ASP A 628 -3.25 21.32 -5.34
C ASP A 628 -4.10 20.99 -6.57
N ALA A 629 -5.33 21.53 -6.63
CA ALA A 629 -6.19 21.42 -7.79
C ALA A 629 -5.53 22.03 -9.03
N THR A 630 -4.98 23.24 -8.91
CA THR A 630 -4.31 23.95 -10.01
C THR A 630 -3.11 23.16 -10.54
N VAL A 631 -2.33 22.55 -9.64
CA VAL A 631 -1.20 21.68 -10.00
C VAL A 631 -1.67 20.43 -10.75
N ALA A 632 -2.73 19.77 -10.27
CA ALA A 632 -3.28 18.57 -10.90
C ALA A 632 -3.78 18.83 -12.34
N GLY A 633 -4.32 20.02 -12.59
CA GLY A 633 -4.80 20.43 -13.91
C GLY A 633 -3.71 20.96 -14.87
N ALA A 634 -2.55 21.37 -14.37
CA ALA A 634 -1.57 22.17 -15.14
C ALA A 634 -1.07 21.49 -16.43
N SER A 635 -0.91 20.16 -16.43
CA SER A 635 -0.49 19.41 -17.61
C SER A 635 -1.54 19.45 -18.72
N HIS A 636 -2.81 19.24 -18.34
CA HIS A 636 -3.94 19.24 -19.28
C HIS A 636 -4.20 20.63 -19.86
N LEU A 637 -4.01 21.69 -19.06
CA LEU A 637 -4.08 23.07 -19.54
C LEU A 637 -3.03 23.35 -20.63
N LYS A 638 -1.78 22.91 -20.43
CA LYS A 638 -0.72 23.06 -21.44
C LYS A 638 -1.06 22.33 -22.73
N THR A 639 -1.60 21.11 -22.65
CA THR A 639 -2.06 20.37 -23.84
C THR A 639 -3.20 21.11 -24.52
N PHE A 640 -4.19 21.59 -23.76
CA PHE A 640 -5.31 22.35 -24.31
C PHE A 640 -4.84 23.60 -25.06
N ASP A 641 -3.96 24.41 -24.46
CA ASP A 641 -3.45 25.64 -25.08
C ASP A 641 -2.65 25.35 -26.36
N ALA A 642 -1.85 24.28 -26.38
CA ALA A 642 -1.09 23.88 -27.56
C ALA A 642 -2.01 23.40 -28.70
N GLU A 643 -2.94 22.50 -28.41
CA GLU A 643 -3.86 21.92 -29.40
C GLU A 643 -4.84 22.96 -29.93
N LYS A 644 -5.22 23.96 -29.12
CA LYS A 644 -6.05 25.10 -29.54
C LYS A 644 -5.41 25.88 -30.68
N VAL A 645 -4.10 26.15 -30.60
CA VAL A 645 -3.36 26.86 -31.66
C VAL A 645 -3.23 25.98 -32.90
N LEU A 646 -2.94 24.70 -32.71
CA LEU A 646 -2.81 23.72 -33.80
C LEU A 646 -4.14 23.53 -34.54
N HIS A 647 -5.26 23.42 -33.83
CA HIS A 647 -6.60 23.24 -34.40
C HIS A 647 -6.97 24.40 -35.30
N ALA A 648 -6.78 25.64 -34.82
CA ALA A 648 -7.07 26.84 -35.59
C ALA A 648 -6.24 26.88 -36.89
N SER A 649 -4.94 26.60 -36.82
CA SER A 649 -4.07 26.53 -38.01
C SER A 649 -4.50 25.41 -38.97
N CYS A 650 -4.80 24.23 -38.43
CA CYS A 650 -5.22 23.07 -39.22
C CYS A 650 -6.49 23.34 -40.03
N ARG A 651 -7.50 23.99 -39.42
CA ARG A 651 -8.75 24.34 -40.12
C ARG A 651 -8.55 25.34 -41.26
N GLN A 652 -7.54 26.21 -41.18
CA GLN A 652 -7.18 27.10 -42.29
C GLN A 652 -6.57 26.32 -43.48
N GLU A 653 -5.73 25.34 -43.18
CA GLU A 653 -5.19 24.43 -44.20
C GLU A 653 -6.28 23.56 -44.83
N GLU A 654 -7.25 23.08 -44.04
CA GLU A 654 -8.43 22.35 -44.53
C GLU A 654 -9.26 23.22 -45.47
N ALA A 655 -9.55 24.48 -45.11
CA ALA A 655 -10.30 25.41 -45.94
C ALA A 655 -9.60 25.66 -47.30
N THR A 656 -8.27 25.70 -47.29
CA THR A 656 -7.46 25.80 -48.52
C THR A 656 -7.60 24.54 -49.38
N ALA A 657 -7.47 23.35 -48.78
CA ALA A 657 -7.64 22.08 -49.48
C ALA A 657 -9.06 21.89 -50.03
N TYR A 658 -10.08 22.33 -49.30
CA TYR A 658 -11.47 22.36 -49.74
C TYR A 658 -11.63 23.19 -51.01
N THR A 659 -11.08 24.41 -51.02
CA THR A 659 -11.17 25.33 -52.18
C THR A 659 -10.52 24.72 -53.43
N ILE A 660 -9.36 24.08 -53.27
CA ILE A 660 -8.65 23.39 -54.35
C ILE A 660 -9.48 22.20 -54.89
N ASN A 661 -10.09 21.41 -54.00
CA ASN A 661 -10.93 20.28 -54.36
C ASN A 661 -12.19 20.72 -55.11
N GLU A 662 -12.90 21.75 -54.62
CA GLU A 662 -14.12 22.26 -55.26
C GLU A 662 -13.84 22.86 -56.65
N ALA A 663 -12.72 23.57 -56.82
CA ALA A 663 -12.29 24.02 -58.14
C ALA A 663 -12.10 22.84 -59.11
N CYS A 664 -11.42 21.78 -58.66
CA CYS A 664 -11.18 20.58 -59.48
C CYS A 664 -12.48 19.84 -59.83
N LYS A 665 -13.41 19.71 -58.87
CA LYS A 665 -14.73 19.09 -59.10
C LYS A 665 -15.53 19.83 -60.17
N LYS A 666 -15.49 21.16 -60.16
CA LYS A 666 -16.18 21.99 -61.18
C LYS A 666 -15.60 21.74 -62.57
N GLU A 667 -14.28 21.67 -62.69
CA GLU A 667 -13.60 21.35 -63.96
C GLU A 667 -13.90 19.91 -64.42
N LEU A 668 -13.88 18.94 -63.50
CA LEU A 668 -14.20 17.54 -63.79
C LEU A 668 -15.66 17.37 -64.26
N SER A 669 -16.60 18.07 -63.62
CA SER A 669 -18.00 18.07 -64.05
C SER A 669 -18.17 18.67 -65.45
N THR A 670 -17.39 19.71 -65.78
CA THR A 670 -17.42 20.34 -67.11
C THR A 670 -16.91 19.35 -68.17
N ALA A 671 -15.77 18.69 -67.93
CA ALA A 671 -15.23 17.66 -68.83
C ALA A 671 -16.19 16.47 -69.00
N GLY A 672 -16.82 16.01 -67.91
CA GLY A 672 -17.81 14.93 -67.96
C GLY A 672 -19.07 15.28 -68.76
N ASN A 673 -19.52 16.54 -68.71
CA ASN A 673 -20.63 17.01 -69.54
C ASN A 673 -20.25 17.03 -71.03
N GLU A 674 -19.05 17.49 -71.36
CA GLU A 674 -18.52 17.46 -72.74
C GLU A 674 -18.40 16.03 -73.27
N GLN A 675 -17.83 15.11 -72.47
CA GLN A 675 -17.78 13.68 -72.79
C GLN A 675 -19.17 13.13 -73.08
N LYS A 676 -20.15 13.42 -72.21
CA LYS A 676 -21.53 12.98 -72.40
C LYS A 676 -22.11 13.52 -73.70
N THR A 677 -21.97 14.82 -73.98
CA THR A 677 -22.46 15.44 -75.22
C THR A 677 -21.86 14.80 -76.47
N GLU A 678 -20.54 14.64 -76.51
CA GLU A 678 -19.85 14.08 -77.69
C GLU A 678 -20.17 12.60 -77.91
N CYS A 679 -20.31 11.81 -76.84
CA CYS A 679 -20.62 10.40 -76.92
C CYS A 679 -22.12 10.12 -77.20
N ASP A 680 -23.04 10.92 -76.65
CA ASP A 680 -24.47 10.85 -76.97
C ASP A 680 -24.73 11.15 -78.47
N ALA A 681 -23.92 12.03 -79.08
CA ALA A 681 -23.96 12.29 -80.51
C ALA A 681 -23.53 11.07 -81.35
N VAL A 682 -22.54 10.29 -80.90
CA VAL A 682 -22.18 9.00 -81.54
C VAL A 682 -23.36 8.04 -81.48
N THR A 683 -23.95 7.85 -80.30
CA THR A 683 -25.12 6.97 -80.12
C THR A 683 -26.31 7.43 -80.98
N SER A 684 -26.48 8.74 -81.16
CA SER A 684 -27.52 9.29 -82.02
C SER A 684 -27.29 8.95 -83.50
N LEU A 685 -26.04 9.03 -83.99
CA LEU A 685 -25.67 8.61 -85.35
C LEU A 685 -25.86 7.08 -85.53
N GLU A 686 -25.55 6.28 -84.51
CA GLU A 686 -25.75 4.81 -84.57
C GLU A 686 -27.23 4.43 -84.66
N ARG A 687 -28.11 5.19 -84.00
CA ARG A 687 -29.57 5.02 -84.11
C ARG A 687 -30.12 5.42 -85.48
N GLN A 688 -29.44 6.32 -86.19
CA GLN A 688 -29.76 6.70 -87.57
C GLN A 688 -29.31 5.66 -88.62
N SER A 689 -28.77 4.51 -88.22
CA SER A 689 -28.44 3.40 -89.14
C SER A 689 -29.61 2.95 -90.03
N SER A 690 -30.85 3.21 -89.60
CA SER A 690 -32.09 2.95 -90.35
C SER A 690 -32.38 3.94 -91.50
N SER A 691 -31.68 5.08 -91.59
CA SER A 691 -31.82 6.06 -92.67
C SER A 691 -30.81 5.88 -93.82
N LEU A 692 -29.96 4.86 -93.77
CA LEU A 692 -29.14 4.47 -94.91
C LEU A 692 -30.07 3.91 -96.01
N PRO A 693 -29.93 4.34 -97.29
CA PRO A 693 -30.81 3.87 -98.36
C PRO A 693 -30.75 2.33 -98.48
N THR A 694 -31.85 1.66 -98.17
CA THR A 694 -32.00 0.20 -98.33
C THR A 694 -32.24 -0.23 -99.78
N SER A 695 -32.45 0.74 -100.69
CA SER A 695 -32.60 0.48 -102.12
C SER A 695 -31.87 1.51 -102.98
N CYS A 696 -31.26 1.01 -104.06
CA CYS A 696 -30.68 1.80 -105.14
C CYS A 696 -31.81 2.39 -106.03
N ALA A 697 -32.70 3.22 -105.46
CA ALA A 697 -33.74 3.87 -106.25
C ALA A 697 -33.13 4.96 -107.17
N VAL A 698 -33.58 4.98 -108.42
CA VAL A 698 -33.19 5.94 -109.46
C VAL A 698 -33.97 7.24 -109.25
N SER A 699 -33.28 8.37 -109.07
CA SER A 699 -33.88 9.68 -109.38
C SER A 699 -33.68 9.92 -110.87
N GLY A 700 -34.70 10.43 -111.58
CA GLY A 700 -34.70 10.57 -113.05
C GLY A 700 -33.43 11.18 -113.66
N ASP A 701 -33.24 10.95 -114.96
CA ASP A 701 -32.10 11.30 -115.83
C ASP A 701 -30.66 10.95 -115.32
N GLU A 702 -30.50 10.45 -114.10
CA GLU A 702 -29.23 9.94 -113.55
C GLU A 702 -28.94 8.52 -114.08
N GLY A 703 -27.88 8.35 -114.88
CA GLY A 703 -27.42 7.03 -115.31
C GLY A 703 -26.82 6.18 -114.16
N TYR A 704 -26.71 4.86 -114.36
CA TYR A 704 -26.24 3.90 -113.33
C TYR A 704 -24.88 4.25 -112.68
N GLU A 705 -23.93 4.78 -113.47
CA GLU A 705 -22.62 5.23 -112.94
C GLU A 705 -22.76 6.43 -111.98
N GLY A 706 -23.68 7.37 -112.28
CA GLY A 706 -23.96 8.53 -111.42
C GLY A 706 -24.53 8.10 -110.07
N GLN A 707 -25.45 7.14 -110.08
CA GLN A 707 -26.04 6.56 -108.88
C GLN A 707 -25.00 5.89 -107.97
N LEU A 708 -24.08 5.09 -108.53
CA LEU A 708 -22.99 4.47 -107.76
C LEU A 708 -22.07 5.52 -107.14
N LYS A 709 -21.73 6.59 -107.89
CA LYS A 709 -20.92 7.71 -107.36
C LYS A 709 -21.65 8.48 -106.26
N ARG A 710 -22.95 8.72 -106.38
CA ARG A 710 -23.78 9.37 -105.34
C ARG A 710 -23.85 8.52 -104.07
N MET A 711 -24.09 7.22 -104.20
CA MET A 711 -24.11 6.29 -103.06
C MET A 711 -22.74 6.15 -102.40
N GLN A 712 -21.66 6.06 -103.18
CA GLN A 712 -20.29 6.08 -102.68
C GLN A 712 -20.03 7.37 -101.89
N SER A 713 -20.41 8.53 -102.44
CA SER A 713 -20.26 9.81 -101.75
C SER A 713 -21.06 9.86 -100.46
N LEU A 714 -22.31 9.40 -100.45
CA LEU A 714 -23.18 9.42 -99.26
C LEU A 714 -22.66 8.51 -98.14
N ILE A 715 -22.19 7.30 -98.49
CA ILE A 715 -21.57 6.38 -97.54
C ILE A 715 -20.26 6.97 -97.02
N GLN A 716 -19.43 7.53 -97.90
CA GLN A 716 -18.16 8.13 -97.51
C GLN A 716 -18.35 9.34 -96.58
N THR A 717 -19.33 10.20 -96.87
CA THR A 717 -19.69 11.35 -96.01
C THR A 717 -20.22 10.88 -94.65
N SER A 718 -21.12 9.89 -94.63
CA SER A 718 -21.66 9.32 -93.38
C SER A 718 -20.56 8.65 -92.55
N LEU A 719 -19.68 7.87 -93.18
CA LEU A 719 -18.54 7.23 -92.52
C LEU A 719 -17.59 8.26 -91.93
N THR A 720 -17.25 9.31 -92.69
CA THR A 720 -16.38 10.41 -92.23
C THR A 720 -17.00 11.15 -91.04
N THR A 721 -18.31 11.39 -91.09
CA THR A 721 -19.06 12.03 -89.98
C THR A 721 -19.02 11.17 -88.72
N TYR A 722 -19.29 9.86 -88.85
CA TYR A 722 -19.25 8.91 -87.75
C TYR A 722 -17.84 8.76 -87.15
N THR A 723 -16.81 8.60 -87.97
CA THR A 723 -15.43 8.44 -87.47
C THR A 723 -14.91 9.69 -86.79
N ASN A 724 -15.22 10.89 -87.32
CA ASN A 724 -14.88 12.16 -86.68
C ASN A 724 -15.59 12.32 -85.32
N GLN A 725 -16.89 12.02 -85.25
CA GLN A 725 -17.64 12.12 -84.00
C GLN A 725 -17.17 11.09 -82.96
N LYS A 726 -16.85 9.86 -83.40
CA LYS A 726 -16.27 8.82 -82.54
C LYS A 726 -14.89 9.21 -82.00
N ALA A 727 -14.06 9.86 -82.81
CA ALA A 727 -12.77 10.41 -82.37
C ALA A 727 -12.96 11.51 -81.31
N ARG A 728 -13.93 12.40 -81.47
CA ARG A 728 -14.27 13.42 -80.45
C ARG A 728 -14.71 12.81 -79.13
N CYS A 729 -15.62 11.83 -79.16
CA CYS A 729 -16.03 11.09 -77.95
C CYS A 729 -14.84 10.38 -77.26
N THR A 730 -13.93 9.78 -78.05
CA THR A 730 -12.72 9.14 -77.51
C THR A 730 -11.79 10.16 -76.83
N ASN A 731 -11.57 11.31 -77.47
CA ASN A 731 -10.73 12.38 -76.92
C ASN A 731 -11.33 12.99 -75.65
N ALA A 732 -12.64 13.26 -75.64
CA ALA A 732 -13.33 13.78 -74.46
C ALA A 732 -13.34 12.77 -73.29
N THR A 733 -13.43 11.46 -73.59
CA THR A 733 -13.29 10.38 -72.61
C THR A 733 -11.88 10.32 -72.01
N ALA A 734 -10.85 10.46 -72.84
CA ALA A 734 -9.46 10.50 -72.38
C ALA A 734 -9.18 11.74 -71.52
N ALA A 735 -9.68 12.92 -71.93
CA ALA A 735 -9.55 14.17 -71.17
C ALA A 735 -10.25 14.09 -69.79
N THR A 736 -11.46 13.52 -69.74
CA THR A 736 -12.19 13.32 -68.48
C THR A 736 -11.47 12.34 -67.56
N THR A 737 -10.91 11.25 -68.11
CA THR A 737 -10.13 10.26 -67.35
C THR A 737 -8.85 10.87 -66.77
N ALA A 738 -8.12 11.65 -67.56
CA ALA A 738 -6.93 12.38 -67.10
C ALA A 738 -7.29 13.40 -66.01
N LYS A 739 -8.40 14.14 -66.18
CA LYS A 739 -8.85 15.11 -65.18
C LYS A 739 -9.30 14.44 -63.88
N LYS A 740 -9.96 13.28 -63.96
CA LYS A 740 -10.30 12.47 -62.78
C LYS A 740 -9.04 12.04 -62.03
N SER A 741 -8.03 11.54 -62.73
CA SER A 741 -6.75 11.17 -62.12
C SER A 741 -6.03 12.34 -61.45
N ASP A 742 -6.24 13.58 -61.90
CA ASP A 742 -5.70 14.80 -61.28
C ASP A 742 -6.52 15.26 -60.05
N CYS A 743 -7.85 15.07 -60.07
CA CYS A 743 -8.74 15.49 -58.99
C CYS A 743 -8.80 14.49 -57.82
N ASP A 744 -8.67 13.18 -58.07
CA ASP A 744 -8.78 12.15 -57.03
C ASP A 744 -7.78 12.39 -55.86
N PRO A 745 -6.48 12.68 -56.10
CA PRO A 745 -5.55 13.02 -55.02
C PRO A 745 -5.91 14.28 -54.23
N LYS A 746 -6.53 15.28 -54.87
CA LYS A 746 -6.96 16.53 -54.21
C LYS A 746 -8.16 16.30 -53.30
N ALA A 747 -9.08 15.42 -53.71
CA ALA A 747 -10.21 14.99 -52.88
C ALA A 747 -9.74 14.18 -51.66
N THR A 748 -8.75 13.30 -51.85
CA THR A 748 -8.10 12.57 -50.75
C THR A 748 -7.40 13.53 -49.80
N ALA A 749 -6.58 14.47 -50.30
CA ALA A 749 -5.88 15.45 -49.48
C ALA A 749 -6.82 16.31 -48.62
N TYR A 750 -7.96 16.76 -49.16
CA TYR A 750 -9.00 17.45 -48.38
C TYR A 750 -9.59 16.55 -47.29
N THR A 751 -9.93 15.30 -47.62
CA THR A 751 -10.54 14.37 -46.67
C THR A 751 -9.57 14.00 -45.54
N ASP A 752 -8.31 13.74 -45.87
CA ASP A 752 -7.26 13.43 -44.92
C ASP A 752 -6.98 14.62 -43.99
N LYS A 753 -6.91 15.84 -44.53
CA LYS A 753 -6.72 17.06 -43.73
C LYS A 753 -7.88 17.29 -42.77
N ARG A 754 -9.12 17.05 -43.21
CA ARG A 754 -10.29 17.15 -42.34
C ARG A 754 -10.24 16.15 -41.19
N GLU A 755 -9.86 14.89 -41.46
CA GLU A 755 -9.71 13.88 -40.41
C GLU A 755 -8.55 14.20 -39.46
N GLU A 756 -7.46 14.78 -39.95
CA GLU A 756 -6.36 15.30 -39.14
C GLU A 756 -6.86 16.38 -38.17
N CYS A 757 -7.55 17.41 -38.68
CA CYS A 757 -8.07 18.49 -37.84
C CYS A 757 -9.15 18.03 -36.86
N ASN A 758 -9.94 17.01 -37.23
CA ASN A 758 -10.87 16.37 -36.31
C ASN A 758 -10.16 15.68 -35.13
N ARG A 759 -9.02 15.00 -35.37
CA ARG A 759 -8.24 14.38 -34.30
C ARG A 759 -7.62 15.41 -33.37
N VAL A 760 -7.06 16.49 -33.94
CA VAL A 760 -6.54 17.63 -33.15
C VAL A 760 -7.66 18.21 -32.26
N GLN A 761 -8.87 18.34 -32.79
CA GLN A 761 -10.02 18.76 -32.01
C GLN A 761 -10.40 17.78 -30.90
N ASP A 762 -10.40 16.48 -31.17
CA ASP A 762 -10.71 15.46 -30.17
C ASP A 762 -9.69 15.49 -29.01
N THR A 763 -8.41 15.73 -29.32
CA THR A 763 -7.37 15.91 -28.30
C THR A 763 -7.57 17.20 -27.50
N MET A 764 -7.88 18.31 -28.16
CA MET A 764 -8.20 19.59 -27.50
C MET A 764 -9.41 19.48 -26.57
N ASP A 765 -10.53 18.91 -27.06
CA ASP A 765 -11.77 18.71 -26.30
C ASP A 765 -11.51 17.81 -25.08
N SER A 766 -10.77 16.72 -25.28
CA SER A 766 -10.40 15.81 -24.18
C SER A 766 -9.51 16.49 -23.13
N ALA A 767 -8.53 17.30 -23.56
CA ALA A 767 -7.63 18.00 -22.66
C ALA A 767 -8.36 19.06 -21.81
N SER A 768 -9.28 19.83 -22.39
CA SER A 768 -10.13 20.77 -21.64
C SER A 768 -10.96 20.06 -20.57
N CYS A 769 -11.43 18.86 -20.87
CA CYS A 769 -12.25 18.09 -19.94
C CYS A 769 -11.44 17.43 -18.84
N SER A 770 -10.29 16.85 -19.18
CA SER A 770 -9.33 16.34 -18.18
C SER A 770 -8.78 17.45 -17.30
N TYR A 771 -8.67 18.68 -17.81
CA TYR A 771 -8.29 19.83 -17.00
C TYR A 771 -9.34 20.11 -15.92
N TYR A 772 -10.62 20.24 -16.29
CA TYR A 772 -11.70 20.45 -15.33
C TYR A 772 -11.84 19.31 -14.32
N THR A 773 -11.92 18.05 -14.78
CA THR A 773 -12.18 16.90 -13.90
C THR A 773 -11.02 16.61 -12.96
N SER A 774 -9.77 16.80 -13.40
CA SER A 774 -8.60 16.66 -12.53
C SER A 774 -8.59 17.73 -11.43
N MET A 775 -8.94 18.98 -11.75
CA MET A 775 -9.04 20.05 -10.75
C MET A 775 -10.17 19.80 -9.75
N GLU A 776 -11.35 19.43 -10.22
CA GLU A 776 -12.54 19.15 -9.39
C GLU A 776 -12.29 17.97 -8.44
N SER A 777 -11.76 16.86 -8.97
CA SER A 777 -11.47 15.66 -8.20
C SER A 777 -10.37 15.88 -7.15
N ALA A 778 -9.27 16.54 -7.53
CA ALA A 778 -8.18 16.86 -6.62
C ALA A 778 -8.65 17.78 -5.49
N CYS A 779 -9.37 18.86 -5.83
CA CYS A 779 -9.90 19.78 -4.83
C CYS A 779 -10.88 19.08 -3.88
N SER A 780 -11.82 18.28 -4.41
CA SER A 780 -12.79 17.57 -3.57
C SER A 780 -12.14 16.53 -2.66
N THR A 781 -11.10 15.85 -3.13
CA THR A 781 -10.38 14.84 -2.34
C THR A 781 -9.56 15.50 -1.23
N CYS A 782 -8.82 16.56 -1.57
CA CYS A 782 -8.07 17.35 -0.59
C CYS A 782 -9.00 17.93 0.49
N TYR A 783 -10.12 18.54 0.08
CA TYR A 783 -11.07 19.14 1.00
C TYR A 783 -11.68 18.10 1.97
N LYS A 784 -12.09 16.93 1.48
CA LYS A 784 -12.59 15.84 2.34
C LYS A 784 -11.54 15.34 3.33
N THR A 785 -10.27 15.34 2.92
CA THR A 785 -9.15 14.95 3.78
C THR A 785 -8.92 15.98 4.87
N ALA A 786 -8.90 17.27 4.51
CA ALA A 786 -8.78 18.39 5.46
C ALA A 786 -9.96 18.41 6.46
N GLU A 787 -11.20 18.21 5.97
CA GLU A 787 -12.40 18.09 6.80
C GLU A 787 -12.30 16.93 7.78
N THR A 788 -11.92 15.75 7.30
CA THR A 788 -11.77 14.55 8.15
C THR A 788 -10.69 14.76 9.22
N ASN A 789 -9.55 15.33 8.86
CA ASN A 789 -8.47 15.61 9.81
C ASN A 789 -8.89 16.64 10.86
N TYR A 790 -9.62 17.69 10.44
CA TYR A 790 -10.11 18.70 11.35
C TYR A 790 -11.16 18.16 12.32
N GLU A 791 -12.14 17.38 11.82
CA GLU A 791 -13.18 16.78 12.66
C GLU A 791 -12.63 15.70 13.61
N ASN A 792 -11.67 14.89 13.17
CA ASN A 792 -11.04 13.89 14.02
C ASN A 792 -10.08 14.52 15.06
N GLY A 793 -9.47 15.67 14.74
CA GLY A 793 -8.59 16.40 15.66
C GLY A 793 -9.34 17.14 16.78
N LYS A 794 -10.57 17.60 16.52
CA LYS A 794 -11.39 18.35 17.49
C LYS A 794 -11.57 17.65 18.84
N PRO A 795 -11.98 16.36 18.92
CA PRO A 795 -12.14 15.67 20.21
C PRO A 795 -10.85 15.62 21.03
N LEU A 796 -9.70 15.35 20.41
CA LEU A 796 -8.42 15.26 21.10
C LEU A 796 -8.01 16.62 21.68
N LEU A 797 -8.13 17.69 20.89
CA LEU A 797 -7.78 19.05 21.31
C LEU A 797 -8.76 19.59 22.37
N LYS A 798 -10.04 19.20 22.32
CA LYS A 798 -11.00 19.46 23.41
C LYS A 798 -10.63 18.75 24.71
N THR A 799 -10.08 17.54 24.64
CA THR A 799 -9.55 16.86 25.83
C THR A 799 -8.31 17.57 26.38
N GLN A 800 -7.42 18.09 25.51
CA GLN A 800 -6.27 18.88 25.94
C GLN A 800 -6.67 20.22 26.59
N GLN A 801 -7.71 20.88 26.08
CA GLN A 801 -8.30 22.09 26.70
C GLN A 801 -8.62 21.86 28.18
N ALA A 802 -9.30 20.75 28.51
CA ALA A 802 -9.62 20.41 29.90
C ALA A 802 -8.36 20.16 30.75
N GLY A 803 -7.31 19.57 30.16
CA GLY A 803 -6.03 19.39 30.83
C GLY A 803 -5.32 20.70 31.16
N PHE A 804 -5.33 21.68 30.24
CA PHE A 804 -4.74 23.00 30.50
C PHE A 804 -5.48 23.76 31.60
N GLU A 805 -6.81 23.68 31.63
CA GLU A 805 -7.62 24.30 32.69
C GLU A 805 -7.33 23.68 34.07
N GLN A 806 -7.22 22.35 34.14
CA GLN A 806 -6.90 21.64 35.38
C GLN A 806 -5.48 21.96 35.88
N GLU A 807 -4.48 21.91 35.00
CA GLU A 807 -3.10 22.24 35.35
C GLU A 807 -2.97 23.70 35.77
N TRP A 808 -3.61 24.63 35.06
CA TRP A 808 -3.58 26.04 35.41
C TRP A 808 -4.23 26.30 36.77
N ASN A 809 -5.38 25.69 37.04
CA ASN A 809 -6.05 25.78 38.33
C ASN A 809 -5.15 25.28 39.47
N ALA A 810 -4.51 24.11 39.30
CA ALA A 810 -3.58 23.56 40.28
C ALA A 810 -2.36 24.47 40.53
N ILE A 811 -1.77 25.02 39.46
CA ILE A 811 -0.64 25.97 39.55
C ILE A 811 -1.04 27.23 40.32
N MET A 812 -2.23 27.78 40.04
CA MET A 812 -2.73 28.98 40.71
C MET A 812 -3.06 28.73 42.19
N LYS A 813 -3.61 27.55 42.53
CA LYS A 813 -3.80 27.13 43.92
C LYS A 813 -2.48 27.00 44.66
N ILE A 814 -1.49 26.33 44.06
CA ILE A 814 -0.13 26.23 44.61
C ILE A 814 0.49 27.62 44.83
N GLN A 815 0.36 28.51 43.86
CA GLN A 815 0.87 29.88 43.99
C GLN A 815 0.19 30.63 45.15
N CYS A 816 -1.13 30.50 45.29
CA CYS A 816 -1.89 31.08 46.39
C CYS A 816 -1.42 30.54 47.74
N LEU A 817 -1.26 29.22 47.86
CA LEU A 817 -0.79 28.53 49.06
C LEU A 817 0.64 28.94 49.44
N LEU A 818 1.56 29.03 48.48
CA LEU A 818 2.94 29.45 48.73
C LEU A 818 3.03 30.89 49.24
N LYS A 819 2.16 31.80 48.78
CA LYS A 819 2.11 33.19 49.27
C LYS A 819 1.74 33.29 50.76
N THR A 820 1.07 32.28 51.32
CA THR A 820 0.70 32.27 52.75
C THR A 820 1.90 32.14 53.69
N PHE A 821 3.06 31.67 53.23
CA PHE A 821 4.29 31.60 54.03
C PHE A 821 4.83 32.98 54.45
N ALA A 822 4.50 34.03 53.69
CA ALA A 822 4.88 35.42 54.01
C ALA A 822 3.88 36.12 54.96
N MET A 823 2.76 35.48 55.31
CA MET A 823 1.69 36.06 56.14
C MET A 823 1.93 35.85 57.64
N GLN A 824 1.32 36.69 58.48
CA GLN A 824 1.29 36.49 59.93
C GLN A 824 0.38 35.30 60.30
N ASP A 825 0.80 34.47 61.27
CA ASP A 825 0.13 33.22 61.64
C ASP A 825 -1.36 33.38 61.98
N SER A 826 -1.76 34.52 62.54
CA SER A 826 -3.15 34.84 62.88
C SER A 826 -4.10 34.96 61.67
N LYS A 827 -3.56 35.17 60.46
CA LYS A 827 -4.34 35.28 59.20
C LYS A 827 -4.14 34.09 58.26
N LYS A 828 -3.17 33.22 58.54
CA LYS A 828 -2.73 32.11 57.66
C LYS A 828 -3.84 31.08 57.44
N GLY A 829 -4.55 30.69 58.50
CA GLY A 829 -5.60 29.65 58.44
C GLY A 829 -6.81 30.03 57.58
N GLY A 830 -7.19 31.31 57.55
CA GLY A 830 -8.27 31.81 56.69
C GLY A 830 -7.89 31.79 55.22
N GLN A 831 -6.67 32.27 54.90
CA GLN A 831 -6.18 32.34 53.53
C GLN A 831 -5.98 30.96 52.89
N ILE A 832 -5.51 29.97 53.66
CA ILE A 832 -5.34 28.60 53.16
C ILE A 832 -6.68 28.02 52.69
N LYS A 833 -7.74 28.21 53.48
CA LYS A 833 -9.09 27.75 53.12
C LYS A 833 -9.63 28.45 51.87
N GLU A 834 -9.34 29.74 51.73
CA GLU A 834 -9.71 30.51 50.55
C GLU A 834 -8.96 29.99 49.31
N CYS A 835 -7.64 29.80 49.39
CA CYS A 835 -6.82 29.29 48.30
C CYS A 835 -7.27 27.90 47.80
N SER A 836 -7.63 26.98 48.69
CA SER A 836 -8.06 25.63 48.31
C SER A 836 -9.44 25.58 47.65
N ASN A 837 -10.35 26.48 48.07
CA ASN A 837 -11.73 26.50 47.60
C ASN A 837 -11.95 27.41 46.38
N THR A 838 -10.97 28.25 46.03
CA THR A 838 -11.06 29.12 44.85
C THR A 838 -10.70 28.31 43.60
N GLU A 839 -11.57 28.36 42.59
CA GLU A 839 -11.24 27.88 41.24
C GLU A 839 -10.70 29.03 40.41
N TYR A 840 -9.59 28.78 39.70
CA TYR A 840 -8.93 29.76 38.84
C TYR A 840 -9.11 29.33 37.38
N ASP A 841 -9.95 30.06 36.65
CA ASP A 841 -10.37 29.78 35.26
C ASP A 841 -9.49 30.46 34.18
N GLY A 842 -8.31 30.95 34.58
CA GLY A 842 -7.28 31.42 33.65
C GLY A 842 -7.60 32.69 32.87
N ASP A 843 -8.53 33.52 33.35
CA ASP A 843 -8.91 34.83 32.79
C ASP A 843 -9.28 34.81 31.28
N GLY A 844 -9.64 33.65 30.74
CA GLY A 844 -9.96 33.45 29.32
C GLY A 844 -8.76 33.36 28.37
N GLU A 845 -7.51 33.42 28.86
CA GLU A 845 -6.29 33.34 28.03
C GLU A 845 -5.96 31.92 27.55
N LEU A 846 -6.56 30.89 28.18
CA LEU A 846 -6.31 29.48 27.90
C LEU A 846 -7.52 28.79 27.26
N GLN A 847 -8.20 29.43 26.31
CA GLN A 847 -9.34 28.84 25.59
C GLN A 847 -9.03 28.61 24.12
N LEU A 848 -8.98 27.35 23.69
CA LEU A 848 -8.74 26.99 22.29
C LEU A 848 -9.90 27.46 21.40
N VAL A 849 -9.57 28.18 20.33
CA VAL A 849 -10.54 28.68 19.36
C VAL A 849 -10.62 27.71 18.19
N PHE A 850 -11.83 27.20 17.92
CA PHE A 850 -12.13 26.32 16.79
C PHE A 850 -12.94 27.06 15.73
N PRO A 851 -12.33 27.51 14.62
CA PRO A 851 -13.04 28.13 13.52
C PRO A 851 -14.11 27.22 12.89
N ALA A 852 -15.12 27.81 12.25
CA ALA A 852 -16.05 27.03 11.43
C ALA A 852 -15.30 26.45 10.22
N THR A 853 -15.70 25.24 9.80
CA THR A 853 -15.13 24.61 8.60
C THR A 853 -15.31 25.54 7.39
N PRO A 854 -14.22 25.95 6.71
CA PRO A 854 -14.30 26.82 5.54
C PRO A 854 -15.16 26.18 4.45
N ALA A 855 -15.95 26.93 3.68
CA ALA A 855 -16.72 26.35 2.59
C ALA A 855 -15.81 25.84 1.45
N GLN A 856 -16.25 24.80 0.75
CA GLN A 856 -15.52 24.26 -0.40
C GLN A 856 -15.54 25.25 -1.58
N ASP A 857 -14.49 26.05 -1.73
CA ASP A 857 -14.27 26.98 -2.84
C ASP A 857 -13.14 26.50 -3.76
N CYS A 858 -13.48 25.58 -4.65
CA CYS A 858 -12.57 25.13 -5.69
C CYS A 858 -12.61 26.15 -6.84
N LYS A 859 -11.52 26.87 -7.07
CA LYS A 859 -11.39 27.81 -8.21
C LYS A 859 -11.30 27.05 -9.53
N LEU A 860 -12.42 26.48 -9.97
CA LEU A 860 -12.50 25.65 -11.17
C LEU A 860 -12.51 26.52 -12.44
N PRO A 861 -11.93 26.01 -13.54
CA PRO A 861 -11.86 26.73 -14.79
C PRO A 861 -13.24 26.84 -15.44
N THR A 862 -13.55 28.03 -15.95
CA THR A 862 -14.82 28.32 -16.62
C THR A 862 -14.84 27.86 -18.09
N ASP A 863 -13.67 27.65 -18.69
CA ASP A 863 -13.49 27.34 -20.12
C ASP A 863 -13.46 25.84 -20.38
N THR A 864 -14.57 25.17 -20.08
CA THR A 864 -14.77 23.74 -20.34
C THR A 864 -15.39 23.52 -21.72
N ALA A 865 -15.19 22.36 -22.35
CA ALA A 865 -15.75 22.05 -23.67
C ALA A 865 -17.28 22.23 -23.81
N VAL A 866 -17.98 22.28 -22.68
CA VAL A 866 -19.44 22.50 -22.55
C VAL A 866 -19.82 23.97 -22.38
N SER A 867 -18.87 24.82 -21.98
CA SER A 867 -19.08 26.24 -21.70
C SER A 867 -19.32 27.06 -22.96
N GLN A 868 -20.09 28.14 -22.82
CA GLN A 868 -20.31 29.11 -23.90
C GLN A 868 -19.01 29.82 -24.30
N SER A 869 -18.06 30.00 -23.36
CA SER A 869 -16.75 30.60 -23.62
C SER A 869 -15.88 29.69 -24.49
N TYR A 870 -15.89 28.38 -24.27
CA TYR A 870 -15.18 27.43 -25.14
C TYR A 870 -15.73 27.40 -26.56
N ARG A 871 -17.06 27.41 -26.73
CA ARG A 871 -17.70 27.42 -28.05
C ARG A 871 -17.41 28.67 -28.86
N SER A 872 -17.06 29.79 -28.20
CA SER A 872 -16.64 31.01 -28.89
C SER A 872 -15.32 30.84 -29.66
N LEU A 873 -14.49 29.85 -29.31
CA LEU A 873 -13.26 29.53 -30.04
C LEU A 873 -13.54 29.06 -31.48
N TYR A 874 -14.71 28.45 -31.72
CA TYR A 874 -15.10 28.00 -33.04
C TYR A 874 -15.65 29.11 -33.93
N ALA A 875 -16.02 30.27 -33.36
CA ALA A 875 -16.60 31.37 -34.12
C ALA A 875 -15.61 32.03 -35.11
N VAL A 876 -14.30 31.75 -34.96
CA VAL A 876 -13.23 32.31 -35.80
C VAL A 876 -12.82 31.35 -36.93
N LEU A 877 -13.43 30.16 -37.01
CA LEU A 877 -13.11 29.16 -38.03
C LEU A 877 -13.77 29.49 -39.38
N PRO A 878 -13.14 29.12 -40.51
CA PRO A 878 -13.76 29.27 -41.83
C PRO A 878 -15.05 28.45 -41.97
N ASP A 879 -16.07 29.01 -42.62
CA ASP A 879 -17.34 28.31 -42.88
C ASP A 879 -17.17 27.02 -43.71
N THR A 880 -16.10 26.93 -44.50
CA THR A 880 -15.73 25.78 -45.32
C THR A 880 -14.99 24.69 -44.56
N ALA A 881 -14.58 24.95 -43.30
CA ALA A 881 -13.89 24.01 -42.41
C ALA A 881 -14.42 24.15 -40.97
N PRO A 882 -15.70 23.80 -40.72
CA PRO A 882 -16.32 23.95 -39.41
C PRO A 882 -15.75 22.98 -38.38
N ALA A 883 -15.87 23.34 -37.10
CA ALA A 883 -15.55 22.43 -36.01
C ALA A 883 -16.47 21.19 -36.02
N LYS A 884 -15.90 20.04 -35.62
CA LYS A 884 -16.63 18.80 -35.37
C LYS A 884 -17.51 18.96 -34.13
N THR A 885 -18.62 18.24 -34.05
CA THR A 885 -19.39 18.13 -32.80
C THR A 885 -18.55 17.43 -31.72
N CYS A 886 -18.44 18.02 -30.52
CA CYS A 886 -17.70 17.42 -29.42
C CYS A 886 -18.23 16.01 -29.09
N SER A 887 -17.31 15.05 -28.95
CA SER A 887 -17.61 13.67 -28.55
C SER A 887 -17.04 13.26 -27.19
N ALA A 888 -16.38 14.16 -26.46
CA ALA A 888 -15.84 13.89 -25.14
C ALA A 888 -16.96 13.75 -24.07
N ASP A 889 -16.74 12.90 -23.07
CA ASP A 889 -17.75 12.54 -22.06
C ASP A 889 -18.29 13.75 -21.27
N CYS A 890 -17.42 14.72 -21.01
CA CYS A 890 -17.74 16.00 -20.37
C CYS A 890 -18.75 16.86 -21.16
N CYS A 891 -18.86 16.70 -22.48
CA CYS A 891 -19.73 17.53 -23.32
C CYS A 891 -21.23 17.27 -23.09
N TRP A 892 -21.55 16.27 -22.27
CA TRP A 892 -22.92 15.89 -21.88
C TRP A 892 -23.26 16.24 -20.43
N VAL A 893 -22.35 16.89 -19.70
CA VAL A 893 -22.56 17.28 -18.31
C VAL A 893 -23.20 18.66 -18.26
N SER A 894 -24.51 18.73 -18.00
CA SER A 894 -25.18 19.98 -17.65
C SER A 894 -24.68 20.46 -16.29
N THR A 895 -23.98 21.58 -16.27
CA THR A 895 -23.57 22.29 -15.05
C THR A 895 -24.81 22.86 -14.36
N THR A 896 -25.44 22.06 -13.50
CA THR A 896 -26.37 22.58 -12.48
C THR A 896 -25.54 23.06 -11.30
N THR A 897 -25.11 24.31 -11.35
CA THR A 897 -24.48 25.01 -10.22
C THR A 897 -25.49 25.05 -9.07
N THR A 898 -25.31 24.17 -8.08
CA THR A 898 -26.14 24.19 -6.87
C THR A 898 -25.31 24.81 -5.77
N THR A 899 -25.49 26.11 -5.55
CA THR A 899 -25.01 26.82 -4.38
C THR A 899 -25.85 26.33 -3.18
N SER A 900 -25.29 25.47 -2.34
CA SER A 900 -25.96 24.99 -1.13
C SER A 900 -25.77 25.98 0.01
N THR A 901 -26.75 26.87 0.16
CA THR A 901 -27.03 27.48 1.46
C THR A 901 -27.71 26.44 2.35
N THR A 902 -27.19 26.28 3.56
CA THR A 902 -27.64 25.35 4.59
C THR A 902 -29.12 25.54 4.92
N THR A 903 -29.96 24.52 4.74
CA THR A 903 -31.15 24.36 5.59
C THR A 903 -31.49 22.88 5.76
N THR A 904 -31.42 22.46 7.02
CA THR A 904 -31.79 21.16 7.55
C THR A 904 -33.25 20.84 7.22
N THR A 905 -33.52 19.74 6.51
CA THR A 905 -34.77 18.98 6.71
C THR A 905 -34.57 17.52 6.33
N THR A 906 -34.71 16.67 7.33
CA THR A 906 -34.89 15.23 7.24
C THR A 906 -36.14 14.88 6.44
N THR A 907 -35.98 14.19 5.30
CA THR A 907 -36.97 13.21 4.83
C THR A 907 -36.31 12.25 3.82
N THR A 908 -36.17 10.99 4.22
CA THR A 908 -35.96 9.85 3.32
C THR A 908 -37.19 9.67 2.44
N GLN A 909 -37.06 9.84 1.13
CA GLN A 909 -38.06 9.41 0.14
C GLN A 909 -37.58 8.11 -0.52
N PRO A 910 -38.45 7.10 -0.72
CA PRO A 910 -38.09 5.85 -1.38
C PRO A 910 -37.96 6.03 -2.90
N ALA A 911 -37.09 5.24 -3.53
CA ALA A 911 -36.91 5.21 -4.98
C ALA A 911 -38.24 4.94 -5.72
N SER A 912 -38.59 5.80 -6.70
CA SER A 912 -39.81 5.68 -7.52
C SER A 912 -39.51 5.18 -8.94
N TRP A 913 -40.38 4.35 -9.51
CA TRP A 913 -40.28 3.88 -10.89
C TRP A 913 -40.54 5.01 -11.90
N VAL A 914 -39.63 5.21 -12.85
CA VAL A 914 -39.69 6.23 -13.90
C VAL A 914 -39.91 5.58 -15.27
N LYS A 915 -40.94 6.01 -16.00
CA LYS A 915 -41.21 5.54 -17.37
C LYS A 915 -40.21 6.18 -18.34
N CYS A 916 -39.55 5.38 -19.17
CA CYS A 916 -38.61 5.90 -20.17
C CYS A 916 -39.02 5.67 -21.63
N ALA A 917 -39.84 4.66 -21.92
CA ALA A 917 -40.32 4.40 -23.28
C ALA A 917 -41.67 3.67 -23.32
N ARG A 918 -42.34 3.76 -24.48
CA ARG A 918 -43.49 2.93 -24.85
C ARG A 918 -43.10 2.10 -26.08
N ILE A 919 -43.31 0.80 -26.01
CA ILE A 919 -43.00 -0.17 -27.06
C ILE A 919 -44.31 -0.59 -27.73
N PRO A 920 -44.47 -0.34 -29.04
CA PRO A 920 -45.70 -0.67 -29.75
C PRO A 920 -45.85 -2.19 -29.92
N ALA A 921 -47.08 -2.71 -29.88
CA ALA A 921 -47.37 -4.13 -30.11
C ALA A 921 -47.13 -4.58 -31.56
N SER A 922 -47.04 -3.62 -32.48
CA SER A 922 -46.59 -3.81 -33.86
C SER A 922 -45.17 -3.28 -34.03
N TRP A 923 -44.46 -3.70 -35.09
CA TRP A 923 -43.15 -3.14 -35.41
C TRP A 923 -43.24 -1.62 -35.60
N GLY A 924 -42.55 -0.87 -34.74
CA GLY A 924 -42.56 0.58 -34.79
C GLY A 924 -41.24 1.18 -34.33
N THR A 925 -40.99 2.42 -34.75
CA THR A 925 -39.77 3.12 -34.39
C THR A 925 -39.86 3.63 -32.94
N VAL A 926 -39.00 3.15 -32.04
CA VAL A 926 -38.97 3.59 -30.63
C VAL A 926 -37.62 4.19 -30.30
N ASN A 927 -37.62 5.39 -29.73
CA ASN A 927 -36.40 6.04 -29.28
C ASN A 927 -36.06 5.65 -27.84
N LEU A 928 -35.24 4.60 -27.67
CA LEU A 928 -34.77 4.17 -26.36
C LEU A 928 -33.59 5.00 -25.80
N LYS A 929 -33.13 6.04 -26.51
CA LYS A 929 -32.06 6.93 -26.02
C LYS A 929 -32.41 7.67 -24.74
N ASN A 930 -33.70 7.82 -24.45
CA ASN A 930 -34.18 8.47 -23.22
C ASN A 930 -34.23 7.50 -22.02
N CYS A 931 -33.99 6.20 -22.23
CA CYS A 931 -33.82 5.22 -21.17
C CYS A 931 -32.36 5.20 -20.70
N PRO A 932 -32.08 5.02 -19.40
CA PRO A 932 -30.72 4.92 -18.90
C PRO A 932 -29.95 3.78 -19.57
N GLN A 933 -28.71 4.05 -19.97
CA GLN A 933 -27.84 3.08 -20.66
C GLN A 933 -26.71 2.55 -19.76
N GLY A 934 -26.67 2.97 -18.49
CA GLY A 934 -25.63 2.63 -17.51
C GLY A 934 -26.02 1.51 -16.54
N LYS A 935 -25.08 1.13 -15.67
CA LYS A 935 -25.29 0.11 -14.61
C LYS A 935 -26.00 0.72 -13.40
N GLY A 936 -26.71 -0.10 -12.60
CA GLY A 936 -27.30 0.32 -11.32
C GLY A 936 -28.81 0.59 -11.30
N TYR A 937 -29.55 0.16 -12.32
CA TYR A 937 -31.01 0.37 -12.41
C TYR A 937 -31.79 -0.96 -12.31
N LYS A 938 -32.96 -0.94 -11.67
CA LYS A 938 -33.99 -1.99 -11.83
C LYS A 938 -34.89 -1.66 -13.01
N TRP A 939 -35.42 -2.67 -13.70
CA TRP A 939 -36.30 -2.50 -14.88
C TRP A 939 -37.64 -3.20 -14.72
N ARG A 940 -38.69 -2.63 -15.32
CA ARG A 940 -40.06 -3.17 -15.30
C ARG A 940 -40.77 -2.87 -16.63
N LEU A 941 -41.45 -3.88 -17.17
CA LEU A 941 -42.40 -3.76 -18.28
C LEU A 941 -43.82 -3.81 -17.73
N MET A 942 -44.67 -2.87 -18.13
CA MET A 942 -46.08 -2.80 -17.73
C MET A 942 -46.98 -2.79 -18.95
N LYS A 943 -48.12 -3.45 -18.83
CA LYS A 943 -49.18 -3.39 -19.84
C LYS A 943 -49.96 -2.10 -19.72
N MET A 944 -50.68 -1.72 -20.77
CA MET A 944 -51.49 -0.49 -20.77
C MET A 944 -52.59 -0.45 -19.71
N ASN A 945 -53.03 -1.61 -19.19
CA ASN A 945 -53.98 -1.71 -18.09
C ASN A 945 -53.34 -1.54 -16.69
N GLY A 946 -52.04 -1.23 -16.60
CA GLY A 946 -51.31 -1.02 -15.36
C GLY A 946 -50.80 -2.30 -14.68
N SER A 947 -51.08 -3.48 -15.23
CA SER A 947 -50.51 -4.74 -14.71
C SER A 947 -49.03 -4.87 -15.08
N VAL A 948 -48.22 -5.36 -14.14
CA VAL A 948 -46.80 -5.65 -14.37
C VAL A 948 -46.70 -6.88 -15.26
N CYS A 949 -45.99 -6.72 -16.37
CA CYS A 949 -45.77 -7.78 -17.35
C CYS A 949 -44.50 -8.57 -17.05
N ALA A 950 -43.40 -7.87 -16.77
CA ALA A 950 -42.13 -8.45 -16.33
C ALA A 950 -41.36 -7.43 -15.49
N GLU A 951 -40.65 -7.87 -14.46
CA GLU A 951 -39.91 -7.00 -13.54
C GLU A 951 -38.64 -7.70 -13.05
N ALA A 952 -37.55 -6.94 -12.93
CA ALA A 952 -36.29 -7.41 -12.38
C ALA A 952 -36.44 -7.70 -10.87
N THR A 953 -36.13 -8.93 -10.45
CA THR A 953 -36.25 -9.37 -9.05
C THR A 953 -35.11 -8.84 -8.17
N ASN A 954 -33.91 -8.63 -8.71
CA ASN A 954 -32.75 -8.07 -8.02
C ASN A 954 -32.29 -6.72 -8.61
N TRP A 955 -31.50 -5.96 -7.85
CA TRP A 955 -30.69 -4.86 -8.41
C TRP A 955 -29.56 -5.51 -9.22
N GLU A 956 -29.82 -5.76 -10.50
CA GLU A 956 -28.88 -6.43 -11.40
C GLU A 956 -27.94 -5.38 -12.05
N TYR A 957 -26.62 -5.59 -12.17
CA TYR A 957 -25.94 -6.50 -13.11
C TYR A 957 -26.69 -7.80 -13.38
N PRO A 958 -26.95 -8.17 -14.65
CA PRO A 958 -27.78 -9.32 -15.02
C PRO A 958 -27.33 -10.59 -14.28
N ASN A 959 -28.25 -11.30 -13.60
CA ASN A 959 -27.96 -12.63 -13.06
C ASN A 959 -28.41 -13.74 -14.02
N ASP A 960 -28.18 -14.97 -13.64
CA ASP A 960 -27.21 -15.92 -14.21
C ASP A 960 -27.78 -16.89 -15.25
N ASN A 961 -28.86 -16.51 -15.92
CA ASN A 961 -29.18 -17.03 -17.26
C ASN A 961 -29.21 -15.91 -18.33
N ALA A 962 -28.81 -14.69 -17.95
CA ALA A 962 -28.62 -13.54 -18.81
C ALA A 962 -27.13 -13.34 -19.16
N ASP A 963 -26.43 -14.42 -19.48
CA ASP A 963 -25.20 -14.32 -20.27
C ASP A 963 -25.58 -13.78 -21.67
N LYS A 964 -25.34 -12.46 -21.85
CA LYS A 964 -25.54 -11.60 -23.03
C LYS A 964 -26.80 -10.70 -23.05
N SER A 965 -26.88 -9.74 -22.13
CA SER A 965 -27.41 -8.38 -22.40
C SER A 965 -27.06 -7.49 -21.21
N LEU A 966 -26.11 -6.56 -21.22
CA LEU A 966 -25.84 -5.48 -22.17
C LEU A 966 -24.35 -5.16 -22.10
N GLY A 967 -23.66 -5.15 -23.26
CA GLY A 967 -22.45 -4.35 -23.42
C GLY A 967 -21.13 -5.05 -23.79
N TYR A 968 -21.06 -6.37 -24.04
CA TYR A 968 -19.76 -6.98 -24.44
C TYR A 968 -19.76 -8.06 -25.53
N TYR A 969 -20.88 -8.29 -26.24
CA TYR A 969 -20.88 -9.05 -27.51
C TYR A 969 -21.56 -8.24 -28.59
N LEU A 970 -20.78 -7.55 -29.43
CA LEU A 970 -21.28 -6.78 -30.57
C LEU A 970 -21.19 -7.53 -31.92
N ASP A 971 -20.77 -8.80 -31.96
CA ASP A 971 -20.48 -9.46 -33.26
C ASP A 971 -21.01 -10.90 -33.44
N THR A 972 -22.07 -11.36 -32.75
CA THR A 972 -22.51 -12.78 -32.92
C THR A 972 -23.98 -13.06 -33.20
N PHE A 973 -24.84 -12.07 -33.45
CA PHE A 973 -26.20 -12.35 -33.92
C PHE A 973 -26.48 -11.67 -35.25
N THR A 974 -26.57 -12.48 -36.30
CA THR A 974 -26.89 -12.06 -37.67
C THR A 974 -28.40 -12.02 -37.97
N ASN A 975 -29.28 -12.40 -37.04
CA ASN A 975 -30.75 -12.32 -37.16
C ASN A 975 -31.43 -12.05 -35.79
N GLY A 976 -32.59 -11.35 -35.77
CA GLY A 976 -33.24 -10.72 -34.60
C GLY A 976 -33.43 -11.57 -33.31
N GLY A 977 -33.50 -10.88 -32.15
CA GLY A 977 -33.52 -11.49 -30.81
C GLY A 977 -34.57 -10.94 -29.85
N TRP A 978 -34.91 -11.73 -28.82
CA TRP A 978 -35.92 -11.47 -27.77
C TRP A 978 -35.29 -10.98 -26.46
N ILE A 979 -35.96 -10.06 -25.75
CA ILE A 979 -35.51 -9.47 -24.47
C ILE A 979 -36.66 -9.46 -23.43
N SER A 980 -36.42 -9.97 -22.22
CA SER A 980 -37.35 -9.90 -21.09
C SER A 980 -36.62 -9.83 -19.72
N PRO A 981 -37.07 -9.01 -18.75
CA PRO A 981 -36.47 -8.86 -17.41
C PRO A 981 -36.53 -10.05 -16.43
N ASN A 982 -37.12 -11.21 -16.77
CA ASN A 982 -37.22 -12.37 -15.85
C ASN A 982 -37.17 -13.73 -16.60
N THR A 983 -36.46 -14.72 -16.04
CA THR A 983 -36.23 -16.08 -16.59
C THR A 983 -37.09 -17.19 -15.97
N HIS A 984 -37.92 -16.94 -14.95
CA HIS A 984 -38.80 -17.97 -14.40
C HIS A 984 -40.24 -17.85 -14.87
N GLY A 985 -40.57 -18.64 -15.90
CA GLY A 985 -41.90 -19.23 -16.09
C GLY A 985 -43.07 -18.27 -16.32
N THR A 986 -43.20 -17.76 -17.55
CA THR A 986 -44.44 -17.76 -18.36
C THR A 986 -44.14 -17.09 -19.69
N GLN A 987 -44.31 -17.82 -20.80
CA GLN A 987 -44.34 -17.23 -22.13
C GLN A 987 -45.51 -16.24 -22.19
N GLY A 988 -45.23 -14.94 -22.11
CA GLY A 988 -46.33 -13.98 -22.05
C GLY A 988 -46.02 -12.52 -22.33
N CYS A 989 -44.76 -12.08 -22.25
CA CYS A 989 -44.34 -10.80 -22.81
C CYS A 989 -42.83 -10.57 -22.92
N GLY A 990 -42.42 -9.68 -23.82
CA GLY A 990 -41.03 -9.29 -24.08
C GLY A 990 -40.90 -8.23 -25.19
N ILE A 991 -39.68 -7.79 -25.48
CA ILE A 991 -39.37 -6.87 -26.59
C ILE A 991 -38.59 -7.64 -27.66
N HIS A 992 -38.94 -7.40 -28.91
CA HIS A 992 -38.28 -7.95 -30.09
C HIS A 992 -37.67 -6.84 -30.94
N SER A 993 -36.46 -7.05 -31.48
CA SER A 993 -35.72 -6.08 -32.31
C SER A 993 -35.46 -6.63 -33.71
N SER A 994 -35.58 -5.77 -34.73
CA SER A 994 -35.43 -6.17 -36.14
C SER A 994 -33.97 -6.35 -36.58
N ALA A 995 -33.02 -5.91 -35.76
CA ALA A 995 -31.57 -6.04 -35.98
C ALA A 995 -30.83 -6.18 -34.63
N ALA A 996 -29.51 -6.44 -34.68
CA ALA A 996 -28.64 -6.34 -33.51
C ALA A 996 -28.80 -4.96 -32.85
N TRP A 997 -28.95 -4.94 -31.52
CA TRP A 997 -29.46 -3.79 -30.76
C TRP A 997 -28.70 -2.47 -30.98
N LYS A 998 -27.43 -2.51 -31.40
CA LYS A 998 -26.64 -1.32 -31.70
C LYS A 998 -27.02 -0.76 -33.07
N GLY A 999 -28.03 0.12 -33.08
CA GLY A 999 -28.49 0.84 -34.28
C GLY A 999 -29.90 0.48 -34.75
N SER A 1000 -30.58 -0.45 -34.07
CA SER A 1000 -32.01 -0.65 -34.34
C SER A 1000 -32.79 0.57 -33.84
N THR A 1001 -33.67 1.08 -34.69
CA THR A 1001 -34.66 2.07 -34.27
C THR A 1001 -36.04 1.44 -34.19
N THR A 1002 -36.19 0.17 -34.57
CA THR A 1002 -37.48 -0.51 -34.75
C THR A 1002 -37.62 -1.66 -33.77
N TYR A 1003 -38.68 -1.61 -32.98
CA TYR A 1003 -38.97 -2.55 -31.90
C TYR A 1003 -40.42 -2.99 -31.96
N GLN A 1004 -40.70 -4.19 -31.45
CA GLN A 1004 -42.04 -4.71 -31.25
C GLN A 1004 -42.17 -5.26 -29.83
N GLY A 1005 -43.18 -4.81 -29.10
CA GLY A 1005 -43.60 -5.39 -27.83
C GLY A 1005 -44.48 -6.60 -28.10
N TYR A 1006 -44.21 -7.69 -27.40
CA TYR A 1006 -45.07 -8.86 -27.40
C TYR A 1006 -45.71 -8.97 -26.03
N ASN A 1007 -47.02 -9.17 -25.99
CA ASN A 1007 -47.71 -9.63 -24.80
C ASN A 1007 -48.97 -10.42 -25.20
N ASN A 1008 -49.53 -11.15 -24.24
CA ASN A 1008 -50.69 -12.02 -24.50
C ASN A 1008 -52.00 -11.28 -24.88
N ASP A 1009 -52.09 -9.96 -24.69
CA ASP A 1009 -53.27 -9.16 -25.02
C ASP A 1009 -53.11 -8.27 -26.27
N GLY A 1010 -51.96 -8.35 -26.94
CA GLY A 1010 -51.67 -7.60 -28.17
C GLY A 1010 -51.58 -6.09 -27.98
N SER A 1011 -51.42 -5.61 -26.74
CA SER A 1011 -51.33 -4.17 -26.42
C SER A 1011 -49.88 -3.70 -26.26
N ASP A 1012 -49.67 -2.39 -26.42
CA ASP A 1012 -48.37 -1.76 -26.20
C ASP A 1012 -47.84 -2.02 -24.78
N LEU A 1013 -46.53 -1.91 -24.60
CA LEU A 1013 -45.87 -2.06 -23.31
C LEU A 1013 -45.17 -0.76 -22.91
N ASP A 1014 -45.25 -0.41 -21.63
CA ASP A 1014 -44.48 0.70 -21.06
C ASP A 1014 -43.24 0.16 -20.33
N LEU A 1015 -42.07 0.74 -20.64
CA LEU A 1015 -40.80 0.41 -20.02
C LEU A 1015 -40.46 1.42 -18.93
N TYR A 1016 -40.19 0.92 -17.73
CA TYR A 1016 -39.83 1.68 -16.53
C TYR A 1016 -38.46 1.27 -16.01
N TYR A 1017 -37.78 2.21 -15.38
CA TYR A 1017 -36.56 1.98 -14.61
C TYR A 1017 -36.66 2.58 -13.20
N MET A 1018 -35.85 2.08 -12.28
CA MET A 1018 -35.71 2.64 -10.94
C MET A 1018 -34.23 2.77 -10.61
N ASN A 1019 -33.82 3.95 -10.14
CA ASN A 1019 -32.46 4.22 -9.68
C ASN A 1019 -32.34 3.90 -8.19
N ARG A 1020 -31.13 3.55 -7.73
CA ARG A 1020 -30.86 3.07 -6.37
C ARG A 1020 -31.07 4.11 -5.29
#